data_AF-A0A6P6I5A6-F1
#
_entry.id   AF-A0A6P6I5A6-F1
#
_cell.length_a   1.000
_cell.length_b   1.000
_cell.length_c   1.000
_cell.angle_alpha   90.00
_cell.angle_beta   90.00
_cell.angle_gamma   90.00
#
_symmetry.space_group_name_H-M   'P 1'
#
loop_
_entity.id
_entity.type
_entity.pdbx_description
1 polymer ?
#
loop_
_entity_poly.entity_id
_entity_poly.type
_entity_poly.pdbx_seq_one_letter_code
_entity_poly.pdbx_strand_id
1 'polypeptide(L)'
;MTCGAPCDDTPCSGIRLPDRLFVLGIGFFSLCFLMTSLGGQLSARRPGDSPFTIRTEDEDSGGSEESHDVLPGHRPSQQPGFRPSLRGVSCWNFQQRPAVVTLQLCPGPGRRPPGAGSCHRCASPGGQIPREEPRFPPGAGLMERIQAIAQNVSDIAVKVDQILRHSLILHSKVSEGRRDQCEAPSDPKFPDCSGKVEWMRARWTSDPCYAFFGVDGTECSFLIYLSEVEWFCPPLPWRNQTATQMAPKSLPKVQAVFRSNLSHLLELMGSGKESLIFMKKRTKRLTAQWALAAQRLAQKLGSVWRDQKQILVHIGFLTEESGDVFSPRVLKGGPLGEMVQWADILATLYVLGHGLRITVSLKELQSNLGVPPGRGNCPLTMPLPFDLIYTDYHGLQQMKQHMGLSFKKYRCRIRVIDTFGTEPAYNHEEYATLHGYRTNWGYWNLNPKQFMTMFPHTPDNSFMGFVSEELNETEKQLIRGGKASNMAVVYGKEASIWKLQGKDKFLGVLNKYMEIHGTVYYESQRPPEVPAFVKNHGLLPQPEFQQLLRKAKLFIGFGFPYEGPAPLEAIANGCVFLQARFSPPHSSLNHEFFRGKPTSRELFSQHPYAENFIGKPHVWTVDYNNSEEFEAAIKAIMRTQPSGLGGKVQTEATRYRSEKFRCPAGP
;
A
#
# COMPACT_ATOMS: atom_id res chain seq x y z
N MET A 1 6.69 18.28 -39.59
CA MET A 1 8.03 18.68 -40.06
C MET A 1 8.97 17.53 -39.76
N THR A 2 9.41 16.87 -40.82
CA THR A 2 10.34 15.74 -40.85
C THR A 2 11.77 16.24 -40.71
N CYS A 3 12.59 15.55 -39.93
CA CYS A 3 14.04 15.38 -40.19
C CYS A 3 14.51 14.17 -39.39
N GLY A 4 15.23 13.26 -40.06
CA GLY A 4 15.90 12.13 -39.47
C GLY A 4 17.37 12.07 -39.90
N ALA A 5 18.11 11.22 -39.16
CA ALA A 5 19.42 10.63 -39.42
C ALA A 5 20.68 11.51 -39.21
N PRO A 6 21.89 10.92 -39.01
CA PRO A 6 22.25 9.54 -38.59
C PRO A 6 23.34 9.46 -37.48
N CYS A 7 23.67 8.22 -37.09
CA CYS A 7 24.76 7.78 -36.20
C CYS A 7 26.17 8.12 -36.73
N ASP A 8 27.15 8.21 -35.81
CA ASP A 8 28.57 7.97 -36.08
C ASP A 8 29.22 7.15 -34.95
N ASP A 9 29.85 6.05 -35.35
CA ASP A 9 30.77 5.18 -34.60
C ASP A 9 32.21 5.65 -34.84
N THR A 10 33.08 5.67 -33.82
CA THR A 10 34.49 5.19 -33.89
C THR A 10 35.20 5.26 -32.51
N PRO A 11 36.26 4.44 -32.29
CA PRO A 11 36.62 3.87 -30.99
C PRO A 11 37.83 4.52 -30.30
N CYS A 12 37.94 4.37 -28.98
CA CYS A 12 39.17 4.67 -28.23
C CYS A 12 39.64 3.47 -27.38
N SER A 13 40.71 2.84 -27.90
CA SER A 13 41.93 2.38 -27.22
C SER A 13 41.88 1.97 -25.74
N GLY A 14 42.30 0.72 -25.51
CA GLY A 14 42.50 0.14 -24.18
C GLY A 14 43.59 0.80 -23.34
N ILE A 15 43.38 0.74 -22.02
CA ILE A 15 44.35 1.11 -20.99
C ILE A 15 44.59 -0.14 -20.13
N ARG A 16 45.85 -0.60 -20.10
CA ARG A 16 46.35 -1.57 -19.12
C ARG A 16 46.46 -0.89 -17.75
N LEU A 17 45.93 -1.52 -16.70
CA LEU A 17 46.29 -1.22 -15.31
C LEU A 17 47.24 -2.28 -14.76
N PRO A 18 48.26 -1.91 -13.97
CA PRO A 18 49.30 -2.82 -13.51
C PRO A 18 48.93 -3.61 -12.23
N ASP A 19 49.40 -4.85 -12.19
CA ASP A 19 49.28 -5.85 -11.12
C ASP A 19 49.98 -5.42 -9.81
N ARG A 20 49.36 -4.60 -8.95
CA ARG A 20 49.82 -4.39 -7.55
C ARG A 20 48.73 -4.12 -6.50
N LEU A 21 47.48 -4.52 -6.75
CA LEU A 21 46.39 -4.44 -5.74
C LEU A 21 45.90 -5.80 -5.23
N PHE A 22 46.49 -6.90 -5.69
CA PHE A 22 46.00 -8.26 -5.41
C PHE A 22 46.47 -8.87 -4.07
N VAL A 23 47.35 -8.20 -3.31
CA VAL A 23 47.94 -8.78 -2.08
C VAL A 23 47.37 -8.18 -0.78
N LEU A 24 46.63 -7.06 -0.83
CA LEU A 24 45.94 -6.49 0.35
C LEU A 24 44.49 -6.99 0.52
N GLY A 25 43.90 -7.61 -0.51
CA GLY A 25 42.52 -8.10 -0.48
C GLY A 25 42.32 -9.43 0.25
N ILE A 26 43.35 -10.27 0.35
CA ILE A 26 43.22 -11.62 0.93
C ILE A 26 43.26 -11.58 2.48
N GLY A 27 43.97 -10.62 3.08
CA GLY A 27 44.07 -10.47 4.54
C GLY A 27 42.79 -9.95 5.20
N PHE A 28 41.99 -9.14 4.50
CA PHE A 28 40.74 -8.58 5.04
C PHE A 28 39.60 -9.62 5.08
N PHE A 29 39.55 -10.52 4.08
CA PHE A 29 38.52 -11.55 4.02
C PHE A 29 38.71 -12.68 5.05
N SER A 30 39.94 -12.99 5.46
CA SER A 30 40.20 -13.99 6.52
C SER A 30 39.86 -13.47 7.93
N LEU A 31 39.98 -12.17 8.20
CA LEU A 31 39.62 -11.57 9.49
C LEU A 31 38.09 -11.46 9.67
N CYS A 32 37.36 -11.17 8.59
CA CYS A 32 35.89 -11.15 8.60
C CYS A 32 35.27 -12.55 8.77
N PHE A 33 35.95 -13.61 8.34
CA PHE A 33 35.47 -15.00 8.52
C PHE A 33 35.68 -15.54 9.93
N LEU A 34 36.70 -15.04 10.66
CA LEU A 34 36.93 -15.37 12.07
C LEU A 34 36.00 -14.62 13.03
N MET A 35 35.53 -13.43 12.65
CA MET A 35 34.56 -12.65 13.45
C MET A 35 33.11 -13.14 13.33
N THR A 36 32.79 -14.00 12.35
CA THR A 36 31.44 -14.57 12.17
C THR A 36 31.29 -15.98 12.74
N SER A 37 32.36 -16.63 13.22
CA SER A 37 32.30 -18.01 13.74
C SER A 37 32.25 -18.12 15.28
N LEU A 38 32.33 -17.02 16.03
CA LEU A 38 32.28 -17.01 17.50
C LEU A 38 31.45 -15.80 17.98
N GLY A 39 30.17 -16.01 18.27
CA GLY A 39 29.35 -15.05 19.04
C GLY A 39 28.16 -14.42 18.30
N GLY A 40 27.19 -15.24 17.88
CA GLY A 40 25.90 -14.75 17.37
C GLY A 40 24.95 -14.31 18.49
N GLN A 41 25.09 -13.08 18.97
CA GLN A 41 24.04 -12.33 19.67
C GLN A 41 24.23 -10.82 19.40
N LEU A 42 23.86 -10.36 18.21
CA LEU A 42 23.62 -8.94 17.94
C LEU A 42 22.27 -8.78 17.23
N SER A 43 21.41 -8.07 17.96
CA SER A 43 20.02 -7.68 17.71
C SER A 43 19.62 -7.46 16.25
N ALA A 44 18.63 -8.25 15.79
CA ALA A 44 17.90 -8.01 14.56
C ALA A 44 17.05 -6.74 14.69
N ARG A 45 17.39 -5.69 13.92
CA ARG A 45 16.48 -4.57 13.65
C ARG A 45 15.29 -5.11 12.86
N ARG A 46 14.09 -4.95 13.41
CA ARG A 46 12.81 -5.20 12.73
C ARG A 46 12.58 -4.12 11.66
N PRO A 47 12.29 -4.45 10.40
CA PRO A 47 11.71 -3.51 9.45
C PRO A 47 10.19 -3.52 9.65
N GLY A 48 9.66 -2.51 10.31
CA GLY A 48 8.24 -2.46 10.65
C GLY A 48 7.82 -1.13 11.26
N ASP A 49 8.25 -0.01 10.68
CA ASP A 49 7.78 1.32 11.07
C ASP A 49 7.07 2.00 9.90
N SER A 50 5.76 2.19 10.07
CA SER A 50 4.92 3.03 9.20
C SER A 50 5.22 4.51 9.46
N PRO A 51 5.21 5.39 8.43
CA PRO A 51 5.58 6.81 8.52
C PRO A 51 4.61 7.69 9.33
N PHE A 52 3.70 7.10 10.10
CA PHE A 52 2.68 7.79 10.89
C PHE A 52 2.84 7.60 12.40
N THR A 53 4.00 7.16 12.88
CA THR A 53 4.21 6.89 14.31
C THR A 53 5.18 7.91 14.88
N ILE A 54 4.66 8.75 15.78
CA ILE A 54 5.43 9.67 16.63
C ILE A 54 6.31 8.84 17.56
N ARG A 55 7.61 9.13 17.63
CA ARG A 55 8.45 8.78 18.77
C ARG A 55 8.05 9.69 19.94
N THR A 56 7.68 9.12 21.07
CA THR A 56 7.73 9.83 22.35
C THR A 56 9.19 9.94 22.75
N GLU A 57 9.71 11.17 22.76
CA GLU A 57 10.98 11.48 23.42
C GLU A 57 10.76 11.40 24.93
N ASP A 58 11.38 10.42 25.57
CA ASP A 58 11.77 10.48 26.98
C ASP A 58 13.23 10.93 26.99
N GLU A 59 13.46 12.24 27.15
CA GLU A 59 14.73 12.74 27.68
C GLU A 59 14.56 12.84 29.20
N ASP A 60 15.30 12.03 29.96
CA ASP A 60 15.85 12.53 31.22
C ASP A 60 17.20 11.87 31.56
N SER A 61 18.22 12.72 31.46
CA SER A 61 19.36 12.92 32.37
C SER A 61 19.97 11.73 33.13
N GLY A 62 21.15 11.29 32.67
CA GLY A 62 22.14 10.65 33.52
C GLY A 62 22.97 11.70 34.26
N GLY A 63 22.59 11.98 35.52
CA GLY A 63 23.37 12.79 36.47
C GLY A 63 24.21 11.90 37.39
N SER A 64 25.46 12.29 37.57
CA SER A 64 26.48 11.73 38.46
C SER A 64 26.11 11.76 39.95
N GLU A 65 26.45 10.70 40.68
CA GLU A 65 26.45 10.64 42.16
C GLU A 65 27.64 11.44 42.74
N GLU A 66 27.39 12.22 43.80
CA GLU A 66 28.24 12.30 45.00
C GLU A 66 27.51 13.06 46.14
N SER A 67 27.06 12.27 47.13
CA SER A 67 27.26 12.36 48.59
C SER A 67 27.11 13.67 49.41
N HIS A 68 26.59 13.43 50.63
CA HIS A 68 26.70 14.15 51.92
C HIS A 68 25.60 15.12 52.42
N ASP A 69 24.83 14.58 53.39
CA ASP A 69 24.69 15.03 54.80
C ASP A 69 23.62 16.04 55.29
N VAL A 70 22.90 15.52 56.31
CA VAL A 70 22.39 16.13 57.57
C VAL A 70 20.93 16.64 57.67
N LEU A 71 20.27 16.06 58.69
CA LEU A 71 18.92 16.19 59.28
C LEU A 71 18.68 17.53 60.05
N PRO A 72 17.59 17.70 60.87
CA PRO A 72 16.15 17.74 60.58
C PRO A 72 15.42 18.91 61.34
N GLY A 73 14.10 19.10 61.16
CA GLY A 73 13.32 19.93 62.11
C GLY A 73 11.78 20.05 61.91
N HIS A 74 11.04 19.34 62.75
CA HIS A 74 9.75 19.67 63.43
C HIS A 74 8.41 20.02 62.71
N ARG A 75 7.52 18.98 62.67
CA ARG A 75 6.11 18.78 63.19
C ARG A 75 5.31 19.95 63.87
N PRO A 76 3.99 19.76 64.23
CA PRO A 76 2.90 18.86 63.75
C PRO A 76 1.48 19.51 63.65
N SER A 77 0.46 18.85 63.07
CA SER A 77 -0.75 18.26 63.73
C SER A 77 -2.00 18.63 62.88
N GLN A 78 -3.10 17.89 62.69
CA GLN A 78 -3.78 16.76 63.35
C GLN A 78 -4.55 15.88 62.31
N GLN A 79 -4.63 14.57 62.56
CA GLN A 79 -5.70 13.64 62.12
C GLN A 79 -6.63 13.36 63.33
N PRO A 80 -7.78 12.64 63.20
CA PRO A 80 -7.83 11.16 63.09
C PRO A 80 -8.88 10.67 62.06
N GLY A 81 -8.70 9.55 61.34
CA GLY A 81 -8.90 8.15 61.77
C GLY A 81 -10.11 7.59 60.96
N PHE A 82 -10.12 6.40 60.34
CA PHE A 82 -9.73 5.08 60.81
C PHE A 82 -9.53 4.10 59.62
N ARG A 83 -8.60 3.15 59.82
CA ARG A 83 -8.27 1.93 59.05
C ARG A 83 -9.14 0.73 59.56
N PRO A 84 -9.04 -0.56 59.12
CA PRO A 84 -7.85 -1.28 58.60
C PRO A 84 -8.07 -2.35 57.50
N SER A 85 -7.02 -2.84 56.82
CA SER A 85 -6.35 -4.16 57.00
C SER A 85 -6.59 -5.08 55.76
N LEU A 86 -5.71 -5.94 55.22
CA LEU A 86 -4.32 -6.39 55.43
C LEU A 86 -3.99 -7.40 54.28
N ARG A 87 -2.71 -7.47 53.86
CA ARG A 87 -1.93 -8.64 53.33
C ARG A 87 -2.47 -9.35 52.07
N GLY A 88 -1.71 -9.92 51.13
CA GLY A 88 -0.31 -10.28 50.87
C GLY A 88 -0.40 -11.06 49.52
N VAL A 89 0.60 -11.18 48.65
CA VAL A 89 1.71 -12.14 48.70
C VAL A 89 2.35 -12.12 47.28
N SER A 90 3.63 -12.44 47.28
CA SER A 90 4.69 -12.51 46.27
C SER A 90 4.52 -13.36 44.98
N CYS A 91 5.28 -12.92 43.96
CA CYS A 91 6.13 -13.65 42.99
C CYS A 91 5.53 -14.73 42.05
N TRP A 92 5.75 -14.63 40.74
CA TRP A 92 6.89 -15.25 40.01
C TRP A 92 6.77 -15.05 38.49
N ASN A 93 7.93 -14.84 37.86
CA ASN A 93 8.19 -14.87 36.42
C ASN A 93 7.68 -16.18 35.77
N PHE A 94 7.19 -16.10 34.52
CA PHE A 94 7.29 -17.25 33.62
C PHE A 94 7.61 -16.85 32.18
N GLN A 95 8.61 -17.56 31.69
CA GLN A 95 9.39 -17.40 30.47
C GLN A 95 8.71 -18.18 29.34
N GLN A 96 8.52 -17.55 28.18
CA GLN A 96 7.91 -18.17 27.01
C GLN A 96 8.89 -19.09 26.27
N ARG A 97 8.47 -20.32 25.98
CA ARG A 97 8.92 -21.12 24.84
C ARG A 97 7.76 -21.94 24.25
N PRO A 98 7.82 -22.28 22.94
CA PRO A 98 6.66 -22.45 22.09
C PRO A 98 6.15 -23.90 22.04
N ALA A 99 4.83 -24.06 21.90
CA ALA A 99 4.17 -25.34 21.73
C ALA A 99 4.13 -25.75 20.25
N VAL A 100 4.63 -26.98 20.01
CA VAL A 100 4.49 -27.76 18.78
C VAL A 100 3.09 -28.36 18.74
N VAL A 101 2.37 -28.20 17.62
CA VAL A 101 1.06 -28.83 17.39
C VAL A 101 1.27 -30.13 16.63
N THR A 102 1.02 -31.26 17.29
CA THR A 102 0.90 -32.58 16.68
C THR A 102 -0.56 -33.02 16.78
N LEU A 103 -1.19 -33.25 15.62
CA LEU A 103 -2.55 -33.78 15.49
C LEU A 103 -2.55 -35.28 15.83
N GLN A 104 -3.38 -35.69 16.79
CA GLN A 104 -3.65 -37.09 17.07
C GLN A 104 -5.16 -37.30 17.28
N LEU A 105 -5.75 -38.10 16.39
CA LEU A 105 -7.13 -38.57 16.39
C LEU A 105 -7.28 -39.77 17.32
N CYS A 106 -8.35 -39.82 18.13
CA CYS A 106 -8.94 -41.05 18.67
C CYS A 106 -10.42 -40.81 19.10
N PRO A 107 -11.25 -41.87 19.21
CA PRO A 107 -12.68 -41.85 18.86
C PRO A 107 -13.67 -41.78 20.06
N GLY A 108 -14.95 -41.53 19.76
CA GLY A 108 -16.07 -41.41 20.72
C GLY A 108 -16.48 -42.72 21.41
N PRO A 109 -17.53 -42.71 22.29
CA PRO A 109 -18.91 -42.90 21.78
C PRO A 109 -20.08 -42.30 22.62
N GLY A 110 -21.27 -42.20 22.00
CA GLY A 110 -22.52 -42.66 22.63
C GLY A 110 -23.61 -41.64 23.05
N ARG A 111 -24.73 -41.64 22.29
CA ARG A 111 -26.15 -41.77 22.72
C ARG A 111 -27.13 -40.87 21.90
N ARG A 112 -28.21 -41.50 21.43
CA ARG A 112 -29.40 -40.98 20.69
C ARG A 112 -30.55 -40.60 21.70
N PRO A 113 -31.81 -40.32 21.26
CA PRO A 113 -32.47 -39.23 20.47
C PRO A 113 -33.69 -38.66 21.30
N PRO A 114 -34.87 -38.15 20.79
CA PRO A 114 -35.41 -37.93 19.43
C PRO A 114 -36.29 -36.66 19.17
N GLY A 115 -36.72 -36.52 17.90
CA GLY A 115 -38.01 -35.95 17.45
C GLY A 115 -37.93 -34.55 16.84
N ALA A 116 -38.72 -34.15 15.84
CA ALA A 116 -39.68 -34.75 14.90
C ALA A 116 -40.03 -33.61 13.89
N GLY A 117 -40.39 -33.90 12.64
CA GLY A 117 -40.88 -32.85 11.72
C GLY A 117 -40.92 -33.21 10.24
N SER A 118 -42.03 -33.85 9.85
CA SER A 118 -42.51 -34.24 8.50
C SER A 118 -42.56 -33.10 7.46
N CYS A 119 -42.05 -33.33 6.23
CA CYS A 119 -42.75 -33.68 4.97
C CYS A 119 -43.74 -32.66 4.36
N HIS A 120 -43.49 -32.26 3.11
CA HIS A 120 -44.54 -32.12 2.08
C HIS A 120 -44.04 -32.49 0.66
N ARG A 121 -44.92 -33.25 -0.02
CA ARG A 121 -45.01 -33.75 -1.42
C ARG A 121 -45.21 -32.61 -2.44
N CYS A 122 -45.12 -32.71 -3.79
CA CYS A 122 -45.44 -33.81 -4.74
C CYS A 122 -44.98 -33.47 -6.20
N ALA A 123 -44.83 -34.52 -7.03
CA ALA A 123 -45.17 -34.66 -8.48
C ALA A 123 -44.20 -34.27 -9.65
N SER A 124 -43.65 -35.35 -10.24
CA SER A 124 -43.21 -35.78 -11.62
C SER A 124 -43.71 -35.02 -12.89
N PRO A 125 -43.21 -35.29 -14.14
CA PRO A 125 -42.56 -36.53 -14.62
C PRO A 125 -41.39 -36.46 -15.64
N GLY A 126 -40.68 -37.60 -15.77
CA GLY A 126 -40.36 -38.19 -17.07
C GLY A 126 -38.96 -37.96 -17.67
N GLY A 127 -38.05 -38.92 -17.49
CA GLY A 127 -36.80 -39.02 -18.26
C GLY A 127 -35.96 -40.22 -17.83
N GLN A 128 -36.08 -41.34 -18.55
CA GLN A 128 -35.33 -42.58 -18.34
C GLN A 128 -33.91 -42.47 -18.94
N ILE A 129 -32.88 -42.82 -18.15
CA ILE A 129 -31.56 -43.29 -18.64
C ILE A 129 -31.09 -44.41 -17.66
N PRO A 130 -30.54 -45.55 -18.13
CA PRO A 130 -30.36 -46.75 -17.30
C PRO A 130 -29.13 -46.64 -16.39
N ARG A 131 -29.26 -47.16 -15.15
CA ARG A 131 -28.14 -47.48 -14.26
C ARG A 131 -27.83 -48.97 -14.36
N GLU A 132 -26.61 -49.33 -14.74
CA GLU A 132 -26.05 -50.66 -14.50
C GLU A 132 -25.42 -50.70 -13.10
N GLU A 133 -25.93 -51.58 -12.24
CA GLU A 133 -25.25 -52.02 -11.01
C GLU A 133 -24.55 -53.37 -11.26
N PRO A 134 -23.30 -53.57 -10.82
CA PRO A 134 -22.65 -54.87 -10.90
C PRO A 134 -23.17 -55.81 -9.79
N ARG A 135 -23.71 -56.96 -10.19
CA ARG A 135 -24.11 -58.05 -9.27
C ARG A 135 -22.89 -58.74 -8.67
N PHE A 136 -22.86 -58.89 -7.35
CA PHE A 136 -21.95 -59.80 -6.63
C PHE A 136 -22.75 -60.80 -5.77
N PRO A 137 -22.27 -62.05 -5.58
CA PRO A 137 -23.00 -63.12 -4.91
C PRO A 137 -23.06 -62.93 -3.37
N PRO A 138 -24.10 -63.47 -2.69
CA PRO A 138 -24.32 -63.25 -1.27
C PRO A 138 -23.49 -64.24 -0.42
N GLY A 139 -22.60 -63.75 0.43
CA GLY A 139 -21.95 -64.62 1.43
C GLY A 139 -20.67 -64.16 2.15
N ALA A 140 -20.13 -62.96 1.90
CA ALA A 140 -18.90 -62.51 2.57
C ALA A 140 -19.15 -61.38 3.59
N GLY A 141 -18.64 -61.54 4.80
CA GLY A 141 -18.79 -60.64 5.95
C GLY A 141 -18.03 -59.32 5.78
N LEU A 142 -18.44 -58.28 6.50
CA LEU A 142 -17.90 -56.91 6.39
C LEU A 142 -16.37 -56.84 6.51
N MET A 143 -15.75 -57.71 7.34
CA MET A 143 -14.29 -57.78 7.50
C MET A 143 -13.57 -58.31 6.26
N GLU A 144 -14.12 -59.31 5.56
CA GLU A 144 -13.54 -59.81 4.31
C GLU A 144 -13.62 -58.77 3.20
N ARG A 145 -14.65 -57.93 3.21
CA ARG A 145 -14.79 -56.80 2.28
C ARG A 145 -13.76 -55.70 2.56
N ILE A 146 -13.51 -55.37 3.82
CA ILE A 146 -12.49 -54.38 4.21
C ILE A 146 -11.09 -54.91 3.86
N GLN A 147 -10.84 -56.21 4.08
CA GLN A 147 -9.56 -56.83 3.75
C GLN A 147 -9.33 -56.87 2.23
N ALA A 148 -10.34 -57.24 1.44
CA ALA A 148 -10.28 -57.20 -0.02
C ALA A 148 -10.04 -55.78 -0.57
N ILE A 149 -10.64 -54.75 0.06
CA ILE A 149 -10.37 -53.34 -0.31
C ILE A 149 -8.92 -52.97 0.04
N ALA A 150 -8.41 -53.37 1.21
CA ALA A 150 -7.03 -53.07 1.62
C ALA A 150 -5.98 -53.78 0.73
N GLN A 151 -6.27 -55.00 0.28
CA GLN A 151 -5.44 -55.73 -0.67
C GLN A 151 -5.50 -55.11 -2.08
N ASN A 152 -6.67 -54.68 -2.55
CA ASN A 152 -6.78 -53.96 -3.82
C ASN A 152 -6.04 -52.61 -3.79
N VAL A 153 -6.10 -51.88 -2.66
CA VAL A 153 -5.36 -50.62 -2.49
C VAL A 153 -3.85 -50.86 -2.45
N SER A 154 -3.40 -51.95 -1.81
CA SER A 154 -1.99 -52.36 -1.85
C SER A 154 -1.53 -52.76 -3.26
N ASP A 155 -2.33 -53.53 -3.99
CA ASP A 155 -2.03 -53.92 -5.37
C ASP A 155 -2.03 -52.72 -6.33
N ILE A 156 -2.92 -51.74 -6.12
CA ILE A 156 -2.90 -50.48 -6.85
C ILE A 156 -1.65 -49.68 -6.49
N ALA A 157 -1.24 -49.62 -5.22
CA ALA A 157 -0.02 -48.94 -4.80
C ALA A 157 1.24 -49.59 -5.43
N VAL A 158 1.29 -50.92 -5.50
CA VAL A 158 2.38 -51.66 -6.17
C VAL A 158 2.36 -51.44 -7.68
N LYS A 159 1.18 -51.41 -8.32
CA LYS A 159 1.06 -51.10 -9.75
C LYS A 159 1.41 -49.64 -10.05
N VAL A 160 1.07 -48.69 -9.19
CA VAL A 160 1.49 -47.29 -9.32
C VAL A 160 2.99 -47.15 -9.12
N ASP A 161 3.60 -47.86 -8.17
CA ASP A 161 5.05 -47.90 -7.99
C ASP A 161 5.75 -48.57 -9.19
N GLN A 162 5.18 -49.63 -9.76
CA GLN A 162 5.67 -50.23 -11.00
C GLN A 162 5.52 -49.29 -12.20
N ILE A 163 4.42 -48.54 -12.32
CA ILE A 163 4.23 -47.53 -13.38
C ILE A 163 5.23 -46.38 -13.20
N LEU A 164 5.47 -45.94 -11.97
CA LEU A 164 6.48 -44.92 -11.66
C LEU A 164 7.89 -45.42 -11.97
N ARG A 165 8.24 -46.67 -11.62
CA ARG A 165 9.53 -47.30 -11.97
C ARG A 165 9.66 -47.51 -13.48
N HIS A 166 8.61 -47.93 -14.17
CA HIS A 166 8.63 -48.12 -15.63
C HIS A 166 8.72 -46.79 -16.36
N SER A 167 8.10 -45.73 -15.83
CA SER A 167 8.25 -44.34 -16.31
C SER A 167 9.68 -43.81 -16.06
N LEU A 168 10.26 -44.05 -14.88
CA LEU A 168 11.65 -43.68 -14.55
C LEU A 168 12.67 -44.42 -15.43
N ILE A 169 12.42 -45.69 -15.77
CA ILE A 169 13.29 -46.51 -16.64
C ILE A 169 13.13 -46.13 -18.13
N LEU A 170 11.93 -45.73 -18.56
CA LEU A 170 11.71 -45.19 -19.91
C LEU A 170 12.32 -43.79 -20.06
N HIS A 171 12.27 -42.95 -19.01
CA HIS A 171 12.96 -41.66 -18.98
C HIS A 171 14.48 -41.79 -18.88
N SER A 172 15.02 -42.81 -18.20
CA SER A 172 16.48 -43.04 -18.13
C SER A 172 17.04 -43.56 -19.46
N LYS A 173 16.34 -44.46 -20.16
CA LYS A 173 16.77 -44.98 -21.47
C LYS A 173 16.68 -43.96 -22.62
N VAL A 174 15.85 -42.92 -22.50
CA VAL A 174 15.85 -41.77 -23.43
C VAL A 174 16.93 -40.73 -23.05
N SER A 175 17.44 -40.77 -21.82
CA SER A 175 18.44 -39.83 -21.29
C SER A 175 19.90 -40.22 -21.62
N GLU A 176 20.23 -41.51 -21.72
CA GLU A 176 21.61 -41.96 -21.96
C GLU A 176 22.16 -41.61 -23.35
N GLY A 177 21.30 -41.43 -24.38
CA GLY A 177 21.73 -40.99 -25.71
C GLY A 177 21.72 -39.47 -25.96
N ARG A 178 21.39 -38.66 -24.93
CA ARG A 178 21.13 -37.21 -25.08
C ARG A 178 22.01 -36.31 -24.20
N ARG A 179 22.84 -36.88 -23.32
CA ARG A 179 23.70 -36.11 -22.40
C ARG A 179 24.78 -35.28 -23.12
N ASP A 180 25.15 -35.64 -24.34
CA ASP A 180 26.25 -35.01 -25.09
C ASP A 180 25.82 -33.83 -26.01
N GLN A 181 24.59 -33.29 -25.87
CA GLN A 181 24.06 -32.25 -26.77
C GLN A 181 23.74 -30.92 -26.09
N CYS A 182 23.79 -30.83 -24.77
CA CYS A 182 23.38 -29.66 -24.00
C CYS A 182 24.56 -29.00 -23.29
N GLU A 183 25.54 -28.55 -24.05
CA GLU A 183 26.61 -27.68 -23.52
C GLU A 183 26.19 -26.21 -23.60
N ALA A 184 26.63 -25.41 -22.63
CA ALA A 184 26.31 -23.99 -22.58
C ALA A 184 26.91 -23.26 -23.80
N PRO A 185 26.08 -22.67 -24.69
CA PRO A 185 26.59 -22.01 -25.86
C PRO A 185 27.35 -20.73 -25.49
N SER A 186 28.50 -20.54 -26.12
CA SER A 186 29.24 -19.27 -26.07
C SER A 186 28.80 -18.40 -27.24
N ASP A 187 27.60 -17.82 -27.15
CA ASP A 187 27.05 -16.89 -28.15
C ASP A 187 27.22 -15.44 -27.67
N PRO A 188 27.93 -14.57 -28.42
CA PRO A 188 28.05 -13.15 -28.10
C PRO A 188 26.71 -12.41 -27.94
N LYS A 189 25.63 -12.90 -28.56
CA LYS A 189 24.27 -12.34 -28.40
C LYS A 189 23.63 -12.69 -27.05
N PHE A 190 24.15 -13.71 -26.37
CA PHE A 190 23.68 -14.18 -25.07
C PHE A 190 24.86 -14.28 -24.08
N PRO A 191 25.51 -13.14 -23.75
CA PRO A 191 26.75 -13.12 -22.99
C PRO A 191 26.61 -13.69 -21.57
N ASP A 192 25.41 -13.64 -21.00
CA ASP A 192 25.11 -14.11 -19.65
C ASP A 192 24.74 -15.61 -19.57
N CYS A 193 24.56 -16.29 -20.72
CA CYS A 193 24.06 -17.67 -20.76
C CYS A 193 24.95 -18.64 -19.96
N SER A 194 26.25 -18.65 -20.25
CA SER A 194 27.20 -19.57 -19.62
C SER A 194 27.28 -19.36 -18.10
N GLY A 195 27.36 -18.11 -17.65
CA GLY A 195 27.37 -17.75 -16.24
C GLY A 195 26.07 -18.14 -15.52
N LYS A 196 24.92 -18.00 -16.19
CA LYS A 196 23.62 -18.42 -15.66
C LYS A 196 23.49 -19.94 -15.56
N VAL A 197 24.00 -20.70 -16.53
CA VAL A 197 24.01 -22.18 -16.46
C VAL A 197 24.86 -22.64 -15.27
N GLU A 198 26.06 -22.04 -15.09
CA GLU A 198 26.91 -22.33 -13.93
C GLU A 198 26.20 -22.01 -12.61
N TRP A 199 25.50 -20.87 -12.55
CA TRP A 199 24.69 -20.52 -11.39
C TRP A 199 23.59 -21.55 -11.11
N MET A 200 22.91 -22.04 -12.16
CA MET A 200 21.87 -23.07 -12.03
C MET A 200 22.43 -24.38 -11.46
N ARG A 201 23.61 -24.84 -11.89
CA ARG A 201 24.27 -26.04 -11.32
C ARG A 201 24.35 -25.98 -9.80
N ALA A 202 24.75 -24.82 -9.27
CA ALA A 202 24.95 -24.65 -7.84
C ALA A 202 23.66 -24.30 -7.06
N ARG A 203 22.65 -23.70 -7.71
CA ARG A 203 21.57 -22.97 -7.00
C ARG A 203 20.16 -23.18 -7.52
N TRP A 204 19.92 -24.08 -8.47
CA TRP A 204 18.56 -24.32 -8.97
C TRP A 204 17.58 -24.83 -7.90
N THR A 205 18.04 -25.42 -6.79
CA THR A 205 17.17 -25.85 -5.67
C THR A 205 16.86 -24.72 -4.68
N SER A 206 17.43 -23.53 -4.86
CA SER A 206 17.26 -22.40 -3.95
C SER A 206 15.83 -21.83 -3.91
N ASP A 207 15.04 -22.10 -4.95
CA ASP A 207 13.66 -21.69 -5.10
C ASP A 207 12.84 -22.83 -5.76
N PRO A 208 11.73 -23.29 -5.15
CA PRO A 208 10.91 -24.35 -5.75
C PRO A 208 10.32 -23.97 -7.13
N CYS A 209 10.34 -22.68 -7.50
CA CYS A 209 9.87 -22.24 -8.81
C CYS A 209 10.65 -22.86 -9.97
N TYR A 210 11.95 -23.15 -9.81
CA TYR A 210 12.75 -23.75 -10.88
C TYR A 210 12.25 -25.17 -11.22
N ALA A 211 11.98 -25.98 -10.19
CA ALA A 211 11.38 -27.30 -10.35
C ALA A 211 9.98 -27.24 -10.94
N PHE A 212 9.18 -26.23 -10.57
CA PHE A 212 7.87 -25.97 -11.16
C PHE A 212 7.94 -25.71 -12.68
N PHE A 213 9.00 -25.05 -13.16
CA PHE A 213 9.25 -24.88 -14.60
C PHE A 213 9.94 -26.08 -15.27
N GLY A 214 10.09 -27.21 -14.57
CA GLY A 214 10.64 -28.45 -15.12
C GLY A 214 12.16 -28.57 -15.03
N VAL A 215 12.83 -27.75 -14.22
CA VAL A 215 14.26 -27.96 -13.92
C VAL A 215 14.42 -29.19 -13.03
N ASP A 216 15.23 -30.15 -13.50
CA ASP A 216 15.45 -31.45 -12.85
C ASP A 216 16.90 -31.67 -12.39
N GLY A 217 17.76 -30.65 -12.54
CA GLY A 217 19.18 -30.71 -12.19
C GLY A 217 20.11 -31.13 -13.33
N THR A 218 19.58 -31.43 -14.52
CA THR A 218 20.39 -31.72 -15.72
C THR A 218 20.77 -30.44 -16.49
N GLU A 219 21.90 -30.46 -17.20
CA GLU A 219 22.33 -29.35 -18.07
C GLU A 219 21.27 -28.96 -19.11
N CYS A 220 20.62 -29.96 -19.71
CA CYS A 220 19.55 -29.71 -20.68
C CYS A 220 18.39 -28.95 -20.05
N SER A 221 17.97 -29.28 -18.82
CA SER A 221 16.85 -28.58 -18.19
C SER A 221 17.21 -27.16 -17.77
N PHE A 222 18.48 -26.90 -17.41
CA PHE A 222 18.98 -25.53 -17.20
C PHE A 222 18.92 -24.71 -18.49
N LEU A 223 19.43 -25.25 -19.60
CA LEU A 223 19.43 -24.55 -20.89
C LEU A 223 18.02 -24.32 -21.42
N ILE A 224 17.12 -25.29 -21.24
CA ILE A 224 15.69 -25.13 -21.57
C ILE A 224 15.08 -23.97 -20.76
N TYR A 225 15.29 -23.95 -19.45
CA TYR A 225 14.73 -22.92 -18.58
C TYR A 225 15.28 -21.53 -18.95
N LEU A 226 16.61 -21.43 -19.08
CA LEU A 226 17.27 -20.17 -19.38
C LEU A 226 16.99 -19.66 -20.80
N SER A 227 16.64 -20.52 -21.76
CA SER A 227 16.30 -20.10 -23.12
C SER A 227 14.82 -19.76 -23.30
N GLU A 228 13.92 -20.57 -22.75
CA GLU A 228 12.48 -20.43 -22.99
C GLU A 228 11.75 -19.61 -21.92
N VAL A 229 12.28 -19.57 -20.69
CA VAL A 229 11.62 -18.93 -19.55
C VAL A 229 12.29 -17.59 -19.17
N GLU A 230 13.62 -17.57 -18.97
CA GLU A 230 14.34 -16.33 -18.60
C GLU A 230 14.98 -15.59 -19.79
N TRP A 231 15.09 -16.25 -20.95
CA TRP A 231 15.68 -15.70 -22.19
C TRP A 231 17.15 -15.26 -22.08
N PHE A 232 17.92 -15.85 -21.16
CA PHE A 232 19.38 -15.68 -21.05
C PHE A 232 20.18 -16.54 -22.04
N CYS A 233 19.58 -17.57 -22.63
CA CYS A 233 20.23 -18.48 -23.57
C CYS A 233 19.48 -18.56 -24.92
N PRO A 234 20.15 -18.92 -26.03
CA PRO A 234 19.49 -19.14 -27.30
C PRO A 234 18.55 -20.36 -27.23
N PRO A 235 17.40 -20.35 -27.95
CA PRO A 235 16.53 -21.51 -28.06
C PRO A 235 17.28 -22.73 -28.64
N LEU A 236 17.03 -23.92 -28.09
CA LEU A 236 17.71 -25.14 -28.52
C LEU A 236 17.21 -25.61 -29.90
N PRO A 237 18.11 -25.92 -30.87
CA PRO A 237 17.73 -26.22 -32.26
C PRO A 237 16.73 -27.36 -32.45
N TRP A 238 16.73 -28.37 -31.57
CA TRP A 238 15.84 -29.54 -31.63
C TRP A 238 14.51 -29.36 -30.90
N ARG A 239 14.29 -28.21 -30.25
CA ARG A 239 13.00 -27.86 -29.67
C ARG A 239 12.16 -27.18 -30.76
N ASN A 240 10.95 -27.68 -30.99
CA ASN A 240 10.04 -27.15 -32.01
C ASN A 240 9.82 -25.63 -31.82
N GLN A 241 10.37 -24.83 -32.74
CA GLN A 241 10.28 -23.36 -32.73
C GLN A 241 8.85 -22.83 -32.95
N THR A 242 7.89 -23.70 -33.23
CA THR A 242 6.48 -23.37 -33.45
C THR A 242 5.75 -22.92 -32.17
N ALA A 243 6.23 -23.29 -30.97
CA ALA A 243 5.61 -22.85 -29.72
C ALA A 243 5.98 -21.42 -29.31
N THR A 244 7.14 -20.91 -29.78
CA THR A 244 7.72 -19.63 -29.33
C THR A 244 7.22 -18.39 -30.09
N GLN A 245 6.38 -18.56 -31.12
CA GLN A 245 5.91 -17.45 -31.97
C GLN A 245 4.39 -17.31 -32.11
N MET A 246 3.59 -17.96 -31.27
CA MET A 246 2.20 -17.52 -31.14
C MET A 246 2.16 -16.26 -30.28
N ALA A 247 2.43 -15.11 -30.92
CA ALA A 247 2.06 -13.82 -30.35
C ALA A 247 0.62 -13.96 -29.84
N PRO A 248 0.36 -13.71 -28.54
CA PRO A 248 -0.97 -13.92 -27.98
C PRO A 248 -1.96 -13.15 -28.85
N LYS A 249 -2.95 -13.85 -29.43
CA LYS A 249 -4.00 -13.22 -30.24
C LYS A 249 -4.52 -12.05 -29.42
N SER A 250 -4.40 -10.84 -29.97
CA SER A 250 -4.88 -9.64 -29.29
C SER A 250 -6.34 -9.85 -28.97
N LEU A 251 -6.69 -9.82 -27.67
CA LEU A 251 -8.07 -9.90 -27.24
C LEU A 251 -8.89 -8.83 -27.99
N PRO A 252 -10.14 -9.13 -28.37
CA PRO A 252 -10.99 -8.15 -29.05
C PRO A 252 -11.01 -6.85 -28.26
N LYS A 253 -10.71 -5.74 -28.92
CA LYS A 253 -10.76 -4.42 -28.29
C LYS A 253 -12.21 -4.07 -27.98
N VAL A 254 -12.54 -4.07 -26.69
CA VAL A 254 -13.87 -3.67 -26.19
C VAL A 254 -13.88 -2.16 -26.01
N GLN A 255 -14.96 -1.49 -26.41
CA GLN A 255 -15.13 -0.06 -26.14
C GLN A 255 -15.36 0.19 -24.64
N ALA A 256 -14.65 1.15 -24.06
CA ALA A 256 -14.92 1.63 -22.73
C ALA A 256 -16.20 2.48 -22.72
N VAL A 257 -17.21 2.05 -21.96
CA VAL A 257 -18.50 2.75 -21.82
C VAL A 257 -18.58 3.37 -20.42
N PHE A 258 -19.02 4.63 -20.36
CA PHE A 258 -19.20 5.32 -19.09
C PHE A 258 -20.20 4.58 -18.18
N ARG A 259 -19.86 4.46 -16.89
CA ARG A 259 -20.72 3.82 -15.89
C ARG A 259 -21.25 4.85 -14.90
N SER A 260 -22.56 4.88 -14.70
CA SER A 260 -23.23 5.72 -13.70
C SER A 260 -23.54 4.97 -12.40
N ASN A 261 -23.72 3.64 -12.47
CA ASN A 261 -24.04 2.79 -11.32
C ASN A 261 -22.77 2.19 -10.69
N LEU A 262 -22.50 2.56 -9.43
CA LEU A 262 -21.32 2.13 -8.68
C LEU A 262 -21.54 0.86 -7.83
N SER A 263 -22.71 0.23 -7.83
CA SER A 263 -22.99 -0.94 -6.96
C SER A 263 -21.98 -2.06 -7.15
N HIS A 264 -21.67 -2.43 -8.39
CA HIS A 264 -20.67 -3.46 -8.68
C HIS A 264 -19.24 -3.03 -8.27
N LEU A 265 -18.90 -1.74 -8.34
CA LEU A 265 -17.62 -1.26 -7.79
C LEU A 265 -17.56 -1.47 -6.28
N LEU A 266 -18.65 -1.16 -5.56
CA LEU A 266 -18.71 -1.33 -4.11
C LEU A 266 -18.56 -2.80 -3.70
N GLU A 267 -19.01 -3.74 -4.53
CA GLU A 267 -18.77 -5.19 -4.35
C GLU A 267 -17.29 -5.54 -4.59
N LEU A 268 -16.70 -5.08 -5.69
CA LEU A 268 -15.30 -5.32 -6.04
C LEU A 268 -14.29 -4.80 -5.00
N MET A 269 -14.64 -3.73 -4.27
CA MET A 269 -13.79 -3.17 -3.22
C MET A 269 -13.60 -4.10 -2.01
N GLY A 270 -14.37 -5.19 -1.90
CA GLY A 270 -14.27 -6.15 -0.81
C GLY A 270 -14.93 -5.71 0.50
N SER A 271 -14.62 -6.43 1.56
CA SER A 271 -15.15 -6.26 2.93
C SER A 271 -14.10 -6.65 3.98
N GLY A 272 -14.43 -6.52 5.27
CA GLY A 272 -13.61 -7.04 6.36
C GLY A 272 -12.53 -6.10 6.93
N LYS A 273 -12.24 -4.96 6.27
CA LYS A 273 -11.31 -3.93 6.79
C LYS A 273 -12.02 -2.58 6.96
N GLU A 274 -11.79 -1.89 8.07
CA GLU A 274 -12.36 -0.56 8.34
C GLU A 274 -11.99 0.47 7.28
N SER A 275 -10.76 0.40 6.75
CA SER A 275 -10.31 1.21 5.63
C SER A 275 -11.20 1.05 4.38
N LEU A 276 -11.61 -0.19 4.07
CA LEU A 276 -12.50 -0.48 2.94
C LEU A 276 -13.92 0.00 3.20
N ILE A 277 -14.40 -0.14 4.43
CA ILE A 277 -15.71 0.38 4.84
C ILE A 277 -15.74 1.91 4.66
N PHE A 278 -14.69 2.60 5.09
CA PHE A 278 -14.53 4.04 4.90
C PHE A 278 -14.58 4.41 3.41
N MET A 279 -13.76 3.76 2.58
CA MET A 279 -13.71 4.02 1.14
C MET A 279 -15.07 3.77 0.48
N LYS A 280 -15.76 2.66 0.81
CA LYS A 280 -17.11 2.34 0.29
C LYS A 280 -18.15 3.36 0.71
N LYS A 281 -18.16 3.80 1.97
CA LYS A 281 -19.07 4.86 2.45
C LYS A 281 -18.87 6.16 1.67
N ARG A 282 -17.61 6.54 1.42
CA ARG A 282 -17.27 7.72 0.60
C ARG A 282 -17.74 7.56 -0.85
N THR A 283 -17.38 6.47 -1.51
CA THR A 283 -17.77 6.18 -2.91
C THR A 283 -19.29 6.20 -3.05
N LYS A 284 -20.01 5.57 -2.12
CA LYS A 284 -21.48 5.57 -2.11
C LYS A 284 -22.06 6.98 -1.97
N ARG A 285 -21.54 7.80 -1.06
CA ARG A 285 -21.99 9.19 -0.87
C ARG A 285 -21.83 10.03 -2.13
N LEU A 286 -20.72 9.87 -2.85
CA LEU A 286 -20.41 10.66 -4.05
C LEU A 286 -20.99 10.10 -5.36
N THR A 287 -21.85 9.07 -5.31
CA THR A 287 -22.39 8.38 -6.50
C THR A 287 -23.06 9.34 -7.49
N ALA A 288 -23.98 10.19 -7.01
CA ALA A 288 -24.71 11.13 -7.87
C ALA A 288 -23.77 12.12 -8.57
N GLN A 289 -22.76 12.60 -7.82
CA GLN A 289 -21.75 13.49 -8.37
C GLN A 289 -20.92 12.76 -9.44
N TRP A 290 -20.52 11.52 -9.21
CA TRP A 290 -19.74 10.73 -10.18
C TRP A 290 -20.50 10.47 -11.47
N ALA A 291 -21.79 10.14 -11.37
CA ALA A 291 -22.67 9.98 -12.52
C ALA A 291 -22.79 11.28 -13.34
N LEU A 292 -23.01 12.42 -12.67
CA LEU A 292 -23.11 13.72 -13.34
C LEU A 292 -21.80 14.09 -14.05
N ALA A 293 -20.65 13.84 -13.42
CA ALA A 293 -19.35 14.11 -14.05
C ALA A 293 -19.07 13.20 -15.25
N ALA A 294 -19.46 11.93 -15.16
CA ALA A 294 -19.38 10.99 -16.29
C ALA A 294 -20.20 11.50 -17.48
N GLN A 295 -21.43 11.96 -17.23
CA GLN A 295 -22.31 12.52 -18.26
C GLN A 295 -21.70 13.77 -18.92
N ARG A 296 -21.23 14.73 -18.11
CA ARG A 296 -20.58 15.96 -18.61
C ARG A 296 -19.35 15.63 -19.47
N LEU A 297 -18.55 14.66 -19.04
CA LEU A 297 -17.38 14.24 -19.81
C LEU A 297 -17.77 13.51 -21.09
N ALA A 298 -18.76 12.62 -21.05
CA ALA A 298 -19.26 11.91 -22.23
C ALA A 298 -19.72 12.91 -23.31
N GLN A 299 -20.44 13.95 -22.91
CA GLN A 299 -20.85 15.03 -23.80
C GLN A 299 -19.64 15.77 -24.40
N LYS A 300 -18.61 16.05 -23.59
CA LYS A 300 -17.39 16.73 -24.04
C LYS A 300 -16.53 15.89 -24.99
N LEU A 301 -16.46 14.58 -24.77
CA LEU A 301 -15.71 13.65 -25.61
C LEU A 301 -16.46 13.25 -26.88
N GLY A 302 -17.79 13.43 -26.94
CA GLY A 302 -18.59 13.04 -28.09
C GLY A 302 -18.44 11.55 -28.41
N SER A 303 -18.19 11.23 -29.68
CA SER A 303 -18.07 9.85 -30.20
C SER A 303 -16.64 9.29 -30.18
N VAL A 304 -15.72 9.87 -29.40
CA VAL A 304 -14.33 9.39 -29.32
C VAL A 304 -14.29 7.94 -28.81
N TRP A 305 -13.75 7.04 -29.63
CA TRP A 305 -13.49 5.66 -29.25
C TRP A 305 -12.41 5.58 -28.17
N ARG A 306 -12.65 4.76 -27.14
CA ARG A 306 -11.73 4.51 -26.04
C ARG A 306 -11.64 3.01 -25.80
N ASP A 307 -10.45 2.45 -25.87
CA ASP A 307 -10.24 1.03 -25.55
C ASP A 307 -10.48 0.80 -24.05
N GLN A 308 -11.30 -0.20 -23.72
CA GLN A 308 -11.44 -0.70 -22.36
C GLN A 308 -10.15 -1.43 -21.96
N LYS A 309 -9.50 -0.94 -20.89
CA LYS A 309 -8.34 -1.57 -20.27
C LYS A 309 -8.74 -2.50 -19.14
N GLN A 310 -7.98 -3.58 -18.96
CA GLN A 310 -7.97 -4.40 -17.75
C GLN A 310 -6.91 -3.84 -16.80
N ILE A 311 -7.34 -3.40 -15.62
CA ILE A 311 -6.50 -2.66 -14.68
C ILE A 311 -6.46 -3.40 -13.34
N LEU A 312 -5.25 -3.74 -12.90
CA LEU A 312 -5.01 -4.18 -11.54
C LEU A 312 -4.85 -2.95 -10.64
N VAL A 313 -5.58 -2.92 -9.53
CA VAL A 313 -5.42 -1.94 -8.47
C VAL A 313 -5.02 -2.71 -7.21
N HIS A 314 -3.78 -2.54 -6.79
CA HIS A 314 -3.23 -3.22 -5.62
C HIS A 314 -2.85 -2.21 -4.54
N ILE A 315 -3.62 -2.19 -3.44
CA ILE A 315 -3.42 -1.25 -2.33
C ILE A 315 -2.54 -1.96 -1.29
N GLY A 316 -1.23 -1.82 -1.46
CA GLY A 316 -0.23 -2.58 -0.72
C GLY A 316 -0.19 -2.21 0.75
N PHE A 317 -0.37 -0.95 1.13
CA PHE A 317 -0.30 -0.58 2.55
C PHE A 317 -1.45 -1.18 3.39
N LEU A 318 -2.53 -1.64 2.75
CA LEU A 318 -3.64 -2.33 3.42
C LEU A 318 -3.36 -3.82 3.64
N THR A 319 -2.27 -4.37 3.12
CA THR A 319 -1.93 -5.79 3.29
C THR A 319 -1.52 -6.10 4.73
N GLU A 320 -1.72 -7.35 5.15
CA GLU A 320 -1.31 -7.81 6.49
C GLU A 320 0.20 -7.77 6.66
N GLU A 321 0.93 -8.05 5.58
CA GLU A 321 2.39 -8.03 5.50
C GLU A 321 2.97 -6.62 5.68
N SER A 322 2.17 -5.59 5.39
CA SER A 322 2.51 -4.18 5.69
C SER A 322 2.12 -3.76 7.12
N GLY A 323 1.68 -4.71 7.94
CA GLY A 323 1.29 -4.53 9.34
C GLY A 323 -0.14 -4.05 9.56
N ASP A 324 -0.97 -3.94 8.49
CA ASP A 324 -2.31 -3.34 8.49
C ASP A 324 -2.43 -2.10 9.39
N VAL A 325 -1.38 -1.27 9.43
CA VAL A 325 -1.19 -0.23 10.45
C VAL A 325 -2.31 0.82 10.40
N PHE A 326 -2.98 0.94 9.25
CA PHE A 326 -3.96 1.97 8.99
C PHE A 326 -5.38 1.58 9.40
N SER A 327 -5.79 0.32 9.20
CA SER A 327 -7.19 -0.06 9.46
C SER A 327 -7.63 0.16 10.91
N PRO A 328 -6.83 -0.17 11.93
CA PRO A 328 -7.15 0.16 13.33
C PRO A 328 -7.16 1.67 13.61
N ARG A 329 -6.35 2.45 12.88
CA ARG A 329 -6.22 3.90 13.08
C ARG A 329 -7.34 4.71 12.44
N VAL A 330 -8.03 4.17 11.44
CA VAL A 330 -9.22 4.82 10.83
C VAL A 330 -10.26 5.17 11.91
N LEU A 331 -10.51 4.24 12.85
CA LEU A 331 -11.46 4.43 13.95
C LEU A 331 -10.98 5.43 15.02
N LYS A 332 -9.69 5.78 15.02
CA LYS A 332 -9.06 6.71 15.96
C LYS A 332 -8.71 8.06 15.31
N GLY A 333 -9.22 8.32 14.11
CA GLY A 333 -9.01 9.59 13.41
C GLY A 333 -7.65 9.71 12.72
N GLY A 334 -7.01 8.57 12.43
CA GLY A 334 -5.71 8.48 11.77
C GLY A 334 -5.67 9.10 10.35
N PRO A 335 -4.55 8.96 9.63
CA PRO A 335 -4.40 9.52 8.30
C PRO A 335 -5.39 8.88 7.32
N LEU A 336 -6.34 9.68 6.81
CA LEU A 336 -7.38 9.25 5.87
C LEU A 336 -7.14 9.77 4.44
N GLY A 337 -6.07 10.54 4.21
CA GLY A 337 -5.81 11.19 2.92
C GLY A 337 -5.62 10.18 1.79
N GLU A 338 -4.80 9.17 2.01
CA GLU A 338 -4.53 8.08 1.06
C GLU A 338 -5.83 7.32 0.73
N MET A 339 -6.69 7.07 1.72
CA MET A 339 -7.95 6.35 1.55
C MET A 339 -8.93 7.16 0.72
N VAL A 340 -8.97 8.48 0.92
CA VAL A 340 -9.74 9.40 0.07
C VAL A 340 -9.24 9.31 -1.37
N GLN A 341 -7.94 9.37 -1.60
CA GLN A 341 -7.36 9.29 -2.93
C GLN A 341 -7.63 7.94 -3.61
N TRP A 342 -7.43 6.82 -2.91
CA TRP A 342 -7.70 5.49 -3.44
C TRP A 342 -9.19 5.27 -3.77
N ALA A 343 -10.11 5.74 -2.91
CA ALA A 343 -11.54 5.65 -3.19
C ALA A 343 -11.90 6.39 -4.49
N ASP A 344 -11.32 7.57 -4.67
CA ASP A 344 -11.59 8.41 -5.83
C ASP A 344 -10.90 7.88 -7.11
N ILE A 345 -9.73 7.24 -7.00
CA ILE A 345 -9.07 6.52 -8.12
C ILE A 345 -9.95 5.37 -8.60
N LEU A 346 -10.41 4.51 -7.68
CA LEU A 346 -11.27 3.37 -7.99
C LEU A 346 -12.57 3.82 -8.67
N ALA A 347 -13.23 4.86 -8.11
CA ALA A 347 -14.43 5.43 -8.71
C ALA A 347 -14.15 5.98 -10.12
N THR A 348 -13.05 6.71 -10.31
CA THR A 348 -12.70 7.30 -11.61
C THR A 348 -12.47 6.22 -12.67
N LEU A 349 -11.62 5.23 -12.39
CA LEU A 349 -11.29 4.17 -13.34
C LEU A 349 -12.52 3.34 -13.72
N TYR A 350 -13.40 3.08 -12.74
CA TYR A 350 -14.63 2.34 -12.95
C TYR A 350 -15.64 3.14 -13.78
N VAL A 351 -15.85 4.42 -13.46
CA VAL A 351 -16.76 5.33 -14.17
C VAL A 351 -16.32 5.51 -15.62
N LEU A 352 -15.02 5.56 -15.89
CA LEU A 352 -14.46 5.61 -17.25
C LEU A 352 -14.76 4.35 -18.09
N GLY A 353 -15.22 3.26 -17.47
CA GLY A 353 -15.61 2.04 -18.15
C GLY A 353 -14.54 0.96 -18.21
N HIS A 354 -13.49 1.04 -17.40
CA HIS A 354 -12.40 0.05 -17.37
C HIS A 354 -12.75 -1.22 -16.58
N GLY A 355 -12.15 -2.36 -16.93
CA GLY A 355 -12.24 -3.60 -16.15
C GLY A 355 -11.27 -3.51 -14.97
N LEU A 356 -11.76 -3.67 -13.74
CA LEU A 356 -10.94 -3.54 -12.54
C LEU A 356 -10.77 -4.87 -11.83
N ARG A 357 -9.55 -5.15 -11.41
CA ARG A 357 -9.23 -6.16 -10.40
C ARG A 357 -8.64 -5.45 -9.19
N ILE A 358 -9.32 -5.50 -8.05
CA ILE A 358 -8.88 -4.84 -6.82
C ILE A 358 -8.28 -5.91 -5.90
N THR A 359 -7.11 -5.66 -5.33
CA THR A 359 -6.44 -6.58 -4.41
C THR A 359 -5.90 -5.83 -3.21
N VAL A 360 -6.06 -6.40 -2.02
CA VAL A 360 -5.64 -5.79 -0.73
C VAL A 360 -4.97 -6.81 0.20
N SER A 361 -4.58 -7.95 -0.36
CA SER A 361 -3.81 -9.01 0.28
C SER A 361 -2.76 -9.54 -0.69
N LEU A 362 -1.66 -10.05 -0.16
CA LEU A 362 -0.58 -10.62 -0.96
C LEU A 362 -1.05 -11.88 -1.73
N LYS A 363 -1.89 -12.70 -1.10
CA LYS A 363 -2.47 -13.90 -1.72
C LYS A 363 -3.28 -13.56 -2.97
N GLU A 364 -4.12 -12.54 -2.91
CA GLU A 364 -4.87 -12.07 -4.08
C GLU A 364 -3.94 -11.51 -5.15
N LEU A 365 -2.93 -10.72 -4.76
CA LEU A 365 -1.94 -10.18 -5.69
C LEU A 365 -1.24 -11.31 -6.46
N GLN A 366 -0.65 -12.29 -5.74
CA GLN A 366 0.07 -13.42 -6.33
C GLN A 366 -0.80 -14.23 -7.29
N SER A 367 -2.04 -14.53 -6.88
CA SER A 367 -3.01 -15.25 -7.71
C SER A 367 -3.34 -14.50 -9.00
N ASN A 368 -3.55 -13.19 -8.93
CA ASN A 368 -3.89 -12.38 -10.11
C ASN A 368 -2.68 -12.12 -11.03
N LEU A 369 -1.47 -12.08 -10.49
CA LEU A 369 -0.24 -11.93 -11.28
C LEU A 369 0.19 -13.25 -11.96
N GLY A 370 -0.25 -14.41 -11.45
CA GLY A 370 0.22 -15.71 -11.94
C GLY A 370 1.63 -16.03 -11.44
N VAL A 371 1.93 -15.71 -10.17
CA VAL A 371 3.24 -15.95 -9.54
C VAL A 371 3.44 -17.47 -9.35
N PRO A 372 4.57 -18.05 -9.80
CA PRO A 372 4.89 -19.46 -9.55
C PRO A 372 5.13 -19.72 -8.06
N PRO A 373 5.00 -20.97 -7.58
CA PRO A 373 5.32 -21.29 -6.20
C PRO A 373 6.78 -20.96 -5.89
N GLY A 374 7.05 -20.34 -4.75
CA GLY A 374 8.41 -20.09 -4.29
C GLY A 374 8.70 -18.70 -3.76
N ARG A 375 9.96 -18.25 -3.92
CA ARG A 375 10.48 -17.01 -3.32
C ARG A 375 10.54 -15.84 -4.30
N GLY A 376 9.99 -16.01 -5.50
CA GLY A 376 9.88 -14.97 -6.51
C GLY A 376 11.14 -14.75 -7.36
N ASN A 377 12.03 -15.74 -7.43
CA ASN A 377 13.20 -15.67 -8.32
C ASN A 377 12.83 -15.91 -9.78
N CYS A 378 11.82 -16.73 -10.05
CA CYS A 378 11.37 -17.03 -11.40
C CYS A 378 10.40 -15.97 -11.96
N PRO A 379 10.30 -15.82 -13.30
CA PRO A 379 9.29 -14.98 -13.92
C PRO A 379 7.86 -15.51 -13.72
N LEU A 380 6.87 -14.69 -14.06
CA LEU A 380 5.46 -15.07 -14.02
C LEU A 380 5.16 -16.27 -14.94
N THR A 381 4.20 -17.10 -14.54
CA THR A 381 3.82 -18.30 -15.29
C THR A 381 3.18 -17.99 -16.64
N MET A 382 2.53 -16.83 -16.75
CA MET A 382 1.87 -16.36 -17.96
C MET A 382 2.15 -14.86 -18.17
N PRO A 383 2.01 -14.35 -19.40
CA PRO A 383 2.06 -12.91 -19.63
C PRO A 383 1.05 -12.17 -18.77
N LEU A 384 1.48 -11.04 -18.18
CA LEU A 384 0.64 -10.23 -17.30
C LEU A 384 -0.69 -9.85 -18.00
N PRO A 385 -1.86 -10.22 -17.44
CA PRO A 385 -3.16 -10.04 -18.09
C PRO A 385 -3.70 -8.61 -17.96
N PHE A 386 -2.95 -7.69 -17.36
CA PHE A 386 -3.36 -6.32 -17.09
C PHE A 386 -2.61 -5.32 -17.98
N ASP A 387 -3.34 -4.37 -18.55
CA ASP A 387 -2.79 -3.26 -19.34
C ASP A 387 -2.07 -2.23 -18.45
N LEU A 388 -2.59 -2.00 -17.24
CA LEU A 388 -2.09 -1.06 -16.25
C LEU A 388 -2.17 -1.64 -14.85
N ILE A 389 -1.24 -1.23 -13.99
CA ILE A 389 -1.24 -1.52 -12.55
C ILE A 389 -1.19 -0.21 -11.79
N TYR A 390 -2.14 0.05 -10.91
CA TYR A 390 -2.06 1.11 -9.91
C TYR A 390 -1.68 0.50 -8.56
N THR A 391 -0.65 1.05 -7.92
CA THR A 391 -0.20 0.58 -6.61
C THR A 391 0.42 1.69 -5.78
N ASP A 392 0.85 1.38 -4.55
CA ASP A 392 1.66 2.24 -3.67
C ASP A 392 3.08 1.65 -3.49
N TYR A 393 3.91 2.26 -2.65
CA TYR A 393 5.26 1.76 -2.36
C TYR A 393 5.31 0.34 -1.79
N HIS A 394 4.36 0.00 -0.93
CA HIS A 394 4.29 -1.34 -0.33
C HIS A 394 3.96 -2.37 -1.39
N GLY A 395 2.99 -2.08 -2.24
CA GLY A 395 2.59 -2.95 -3.33
C GLY A 395 3.67 -3.07 -4.41
N LEU A 396 4.43 -2.00 -4.66
CA LEU A 396 5.59 -2.02 -5.55
C LEU A 396 6.68 -2.97 -5.03
N GLN A 397 6.96 -2.94 -3.73
CA GLN A 397 7.90 -3.85 -3.07
C GLN A 397 7.42 -5.30 -3.12
N GLN A 398 6.14 -5.55 -2.85
CA GLN A 398 5.55 -6.89 -2.94
C GLN A 398 5.61 -7.44 -4.36
N MET A 399 5.32 -6.61 -5.36
CA MET A 399 5.46 -7.00 -6.77
C MET A 399 6.91 -7.28 -7.14
N LYS A 400 7.87 -6.43 -6.74
CA LYS A 400 9.31 -6.66 -7.00
C LYS A 400 9.79 -7.97 -6.38
N GLN A 401 9.31 -8.31 -5.19
CA GLN A 401 9.65 -9.57 -4.50
C GLN A 401 9.11 -10.81 -5.21
N HIS A 402 7.95 -10.74 -5.85
CA HIS A 402 7.26 -11.93 -6.37
C HIS A 402 7.26 -12.08 -7.89
N MET A 403 7.52 -11.00 -8.64
CA MET A 403 7.51 -11.04 -10.10
C MET A 403 8.87 -11.41 -10.72
N GLY A 404 9.94 -11.52 -9.92
CA GLY A 404 11.29 -11.80 -10.40
C GLY A 404 11.67 -10.89 -11.58
N LEU A 405 12.23 -11.48 -12.64
CA LEU A 405 12.60 -10.77 -13.88
C LEU A 405 11.42 -10.11 -14.58
N SER A 406 10.19 -10.60 -14.36
CA SER A 406 8.98 -10.02 -14.97
C SER A 406 8.69 -8.61 -14.47
N PHE A 407 9.17 -8.25 -13.27
CA PHE A 407 9.02 -6.88 -12.76
C PHE A 407 9.65 -5.86 -13.72
N LYS A 408 10.90 -6.10 -14.15
CA LYS A 408 11.62 -5.22 -15.10
C LYS A 408 10.90 -5.15 -16.45
N LYS A 409 10.35 -6.27 -16.92
CA LYS A 409 9.58 -6.37 -18.17
C LYS A 409 8.30 -5.53 -18.15
N TYR A 410 7.57 -5.53 -17.03
CA TYR A 410 6.25 -4.89 -16.92
C TYR A 410 6.27 -3.52 -16.21
N ARG A 411 7.43 -3.03 -15.78
CA ARG A 411 7.55 -1.76 -15.01
C ARG A 411 6.86 -0.55 -15.66
N CYS A 412 6.79 -0.48 -17.00
CA CYS A 412 6.15 0.63 -17.72
C CYS A 412 4.61 0.69 -17.53
N ARG A 413 3.98 -0.42 -17.12
CA ARG A 413 2.54 -0.51 -16.86
C ARG A 413 2.15 0.00 -15.47
N ILE A 414 3.14 0.22 -14.60
CA ILE A 414 2.92 0.57 -13.19
C ILE A 414 2.66 2.08 -13.07
N ARG A 415 1.73 2.45 -12.19
CA ARG A 415 1.45 3.79 -11.71
C ARG A 415 1.50 3.76 -10.19
N VAL A 416 2.36 4.57 -9.59
CA VAL A 416 2.67 4.53 -8.15
C VAL A 416 2.04 5.73 -7.48
N ILE A 417 1.04 5.51 -6.64
CA ILE A 417 0.41 6.53 -5.81
C ILE A 417 1.38 6.92 -4.70
N ASP A 418 1.83 8.16 -4.74
CA ASP A 418 2.85 8.71 -3.84
C ASP A 418 2.46 10.12 -3.44
N THR A 419 1.86 10.26 -2.25
CA THR A 419 1.30 11.53 -1.73
C THR A 419 2.26 12.70 -1.86
N PHE A 420 3.53 12.53 -1.47
CA PHE A 420 4.51 13.62 -1.34
C PHE A 420 5.45 13.77 -2.54
N GLY A 421 5.46 12.78 -3.44
CA GLY A 421 6.24 12.79 -4.67
C GLY A 421 7.67 12.29 -4.49
N THR A 422 8.28 12.03 -5.64
CA THR A 422 9.59 11.40 -5.78
C THR A 422 10.41 12.11 -6.85
N GLU A 423 11.49 12.74 -6.42
CA GLU A 423 12.41 13.44 -7.31
C GLU A 423 13.34 12.46 -8.05
N PRO A 424 13.78 12.78 -9.28
CA PRO A 424 14.67 11.93 -10.06
C PRO A 424 15.94 11.51 -9.31
N ALA A 425 16.52 12.43 -8.52
CA ALA A 425 17.73 12.21 -7.74
C ALA A 425 17.60 11.07 -6.72
N TYR A 426 16.39 10.80 -6.22
CA TYR A 426 16.11 9.71 -5.27
C TYR A 426 15.57 8.45 -5.97
N ASN A 427 15.03 8.56 -7.17
CA ASN A 427 14.50 7.43 -7.94
C ASN A 427 15.59 6.64 -8.67
N HIS A 428 16.61 7.32 -9.22
CA HIS A 428 17.69 6.67 -9.95
C HIS A 428 18.72 6.08 -8.97
N GLU A 429 18.76 4.76 -8.85
CA GLU A 429 19.51 4.04 -7.81
C GLU A 429 21.02 4.33 -7.81
N GLU A 430 21.67 4.23 -8.97
CA GLU A 430 23.12 4.44 -9.08
C GLU A 430 23.48 5.91 -8.79
N TYR A 431 22.76 6.85 -9.40
CA TYR A 431 22.93 8.29 -9.14
C TYR A 431 22.72 8.63 -7.66
N ALA A 432 21.65 8.13 -7.06
CA ALA A 432 21.31 8.40 -5.67
C ALA A 432 22.39 7.86 -4.72
N THR A 433 22.89 6.65 -4.98
CA THR A 433 23.97 6.02 -4.22
C THR A 433 25.27 6.81 -4.35
N LEU A 434 25.65 7.20 -5.57
CA LEU A 434 26.88 7.94 -5.86
C LEU A 434 26.90 9.31 -5.18
N HIS A 435 25.75 10.00 -5.12
CA HIS A 435 25.64 11.35 -4.58
C HIS A 435 25.11 11.40 -3.14
N GLY A 436 24.94 10.25 -2.48
CA GLY A 436 24.54 10.19 -1.07
C GLY A 436 23.08 10.56 -0.79
N TYR A 437 22.19 10.48 -1.78
CA TYR A 437 20.74 10.69 -1.61
C TYR A 437 20.11 9.48 -0.90
N ARG A 438 20.10 9.53 0.45
CA ARG A 438 19.52 8.47 1.27
C ARG A 438 17.99 8.60 1.36
N THR A 439 17.29 7.51 1.07
CA THR A 439 15.84 7.41 1.19
C THR A 439 15.41 6.01 1.62
N ASN A 440 14.26 5.94 2.29
CA ASN A 440 13.59 4.68 2.65
C ASN A 440 12.62 4.20 1.55
N TRP A 441 12.36 5.04 0.52
CA TRP A 441 11.26 4.84 -0.43
C TRP A 441 11.69 4.89 -1.89
N GLY A 442 12.86 5.45 -2.24
CA GLY A 442 13.32 5.59 -3.62
C GLY A 442 13.98 4.36 -4.24
N TYR A 443 14.87 4.57 -5.20
CA TYR A 443 15.66 3.56 -5.92
C TYR A 443 14.87 2.60 -6.82
N TRP A 444 13.79 3.09 -7.46
CA TRP A 444 12.93 2.25 -8.30
C TRP A 444 13.30 2.26 -9.78
N ASN A 445 14.12 3.21 -10.24
CA ASN A 445 14.50 3.36 -11.64
C ASN A 445 13.27 3.36 -12.59
N LEU A 446 12.15 3.95 -12.14
CA LEU A 446 10.95 4.16 -12.93
C LEU A 446 11.07 5.47 -13.70
N ASN A 447 10.22 5.68 -14.72
CA ASN A 447 10.05 7.03 -15.24
C ASN A 447 9.37 7.88 -14.14
N PRO A 448 9.92 9.04 -13.75
CA PRO A 448 9.35 9.88 -12.69
C PRO A 448 7.87 10.23 -12.87
N LYS A 449 7.37 10.27 -14.11
CA LYS A 449 5.94 10.51 -14.42
C LYS A 449 5.02 9.36 -14.02
N GLN A 450 5.56 8.20 -13.67
CA GLN A 450 4.78 7.07 -13.15
C GLN A 450 4.37 7.26 -11.69
N PHE A 451 5.05 8.12 -10.93
CA PHE A 451 4.64 8.52 -9.59
C PHE A 451 3.50 9.54 -9.67
N MET A 452 2.55 9.43 -8.75
CA MET A 452 1.26 10.10 -8.80
C MET A 452 0.94 10.79 -7.47
N THR A 453 1.01 12.12 -7.47
CA THR A 453 0.96 12.94 -6.24
C THR A 453 -0.44 13.34 -5.82
N MET A 454 -0.59 13.66 -4.52
CA MET A 454 -1.83 14.19 -3.95
C MET A 454 -2.10 15.64 -4.36
N PHE A 455 -1.05 16.44 -4.53
CA PHE A 455 -1.10 17.82 -4.98
C PHE A 455 -0.05 18.07 -6.07
N PRO A 456 -0.21 19.09 -6.93
CA PRO A 456 0.72 19.37 -8.03
C PRO A 456 2.00 20.09 -7.54
N HIS A 457 2.68 19.53 -6.53
CA HIS A 457 3.88 20.11 -5.91
C HIS A 457 5.20 19.56 -6.47
N THR A 458 5.18 18.42 -7.17
CA THR A 458 6.39 17.79 -7.73
C THR A 458 6.23 17.66 -9.25
N PRO A 459 6.76 18.61 -10.04
CA PRO A 459 6.52 18.67 -11.48
C PRO A 459 7.18 17.53 -12.25
N ASP A 460 8.15 16.81 -11.69
CA ASP A 460 8.71 15.58 -12.27
C ASP A 460 7.69 14.43 -12.30
N ASN A 461 6.73 14.45 -11.38
CA ASN A 461 5.70 13.43 -11.24
C ASN A 461 4.44 13.79 -12.03
N SER A 462 3.48 12.85 -12.03
CA SER A 462 2.11 13.12 -12.48
C SER A 462 1.26 13.54 -11.29
N PHE A 463 0.36 14.49 -11.50
CA PHE A 463 -0.60 14.88 -10.47
C PHE A 463 -1.86 14.00 -10.56
N MET A 464 -2.21 13.31 -9.48
CA MET A 464 -3.41 12.47 -9.41
C MET A 464 -4.54 13.16 -8.63
N GLY A 465 -4.25 13.65 -7.43
CA GLY A 465 -5.23 14.35 -6.60
C GLY A 465 -6.46 13.54 -6.17
N PHE A 466 -7.47 14.26 -5.70
CA PHE A 466 -8.70 13.72 -5.12
C PHE A 466 -9.88 14.67 -5.42
N VAL A 467 -11.08 14.28 -5.00
CA VAL A 467 -12.30 15.04 -5.26
C VAL A 467 -12.82 15.64 -3.95
N SER A 468 -13.18 16.93 -3.98
CA SER A 468 -13.99 17.55 -2.91
C SER A 468 -15.47 17.51 -3.28
N GLU A 469 -16.35 17.49 -2.28
CA GLU A 469 -17.80 17.49 -2.48
C GLU A 469 -18.26 18.81 -3.13
N GLU A 470 -19.03 18.72 -4.22
CA GLU A 470 -19.57 19.90 -4.90
C GLU A 470 -20.96 20.26 -4.34
N LEU A 471 -21.08 21.47 -3.79
CA LEU A 471 -22.34 22.04 -3.32
C LEU A 471 -23.10 22.68 -4.49
N ASN A 472 -24.41 22.50 -4.54
CA ASN A 472 -25.28 23.21 -5.48
C ASN A 472 -25.51 24.68 -5.05
N GLU A 473 -26.03 25.53 -5.93
CA GLU A 473 -26.21 26.96 -5.63
C GLU A 473 -27.15 27.22 -4.45
N THR A 474 -28.22 26.43 -4.31
CA THR A 474 -29.17 26.54 -3.18
C THR A 474 -28.49 26.20 -1.85
N GLU A 475 -27.69 25.14 -1.82
CA GLU A 475 -26.89 24.75 -0.66
C GLU A 475 -25.87 25.83 -0.31
N LYS A 476 -25.19 26.41 -1.32
CA LYS A 476 -24.26 27.53 -1.09
C LYS A 476 -24.96 28.72 -0.45
N GLN A 477 -26.16 29.07 -0.91
CA GLN A 477 -26.94 30.17 -0.33
C GLN A 477 -27.36 29.86 1.10
N LEU A 478 -27.85 28.64 1.37
CA LEU A 478 -28.21 28.20 2.72
C LEU A 478 -27.01 28.26 3.68
N ILE A 479 -25.85 27.77 3.22
CA ILE A 479 -24.61 27.78 4.01
C ILE A 479 -24.17 29.21 4.32
N ARG A 480 -24.26 30.14 3.34
CA ARG A 480 -23.93 31.56 3.58
C ARG A 480 -24.81 32.17 4.66
N GLY A 481 -26.12 31.87 4.66
CA GLY A 481 -27.06 32.38 5.66
C GLY A 481 -26.90 31.74 7.05
N GLY A 482 -26.36 30.52 7.13
CA GLY A 482 -26.24 29.74 8.37
C GLY A 482 -24.88 29.77 9.05
N LYS A 483 -23.91 30.55 8.57
CA LYS A 483 -22.55 30.61 9.14
C LYS A 483 -22.51 31.44 10.43
N ALA A 484 -21.94 30.86 11.48
CA ALA A 484 -21.62 31.57 12.72
C ALA A 484 -20.40 32.46 12.48
N SER A 485 -20.51 33.75 12.82
CA SER A 485 -19.46 34.75 12.53
C SER A 485 -18.22 34.60 13.40
N ASN A 486 -18.30 33.89 14.53
CA ASN A 486 -17.27 33.76 15.56
C ASN A 486 -16.95 32.30 15.88
N MET A 487 -17.03 31.39 14.91
CA MET A 487 -16.78 29.96 15.14
C MET A 487 -15.55 29.48 14.37
N ALA A 488 -14.60 28.87 15.08
CA ALA A 488 -13.39 28.26 14.54
C ALA A 488 -13.39 26.74 14.77
N VAL A 489 -12.99 25.98 13.75
CA VAL A 489 -12.77 24.53 13.83
C VAL A 489 -11.29 24.24 13.60
N VAL A 490 -10.68 23.50 14.52
CA VAL A 490 -9.26 23.16 14.44
C VAL A 490 -9.03 21.93 13.58
N TYR A 491 -8.01 22.00 12.74
CA TYR A 491 -7.51 20.88 11.95
C TYR A 491 -6.50 20.06 12.75
N GLY A 492 -7.01 19.07 13.49
CA GLY A 492 -6.18 18.12 14.21
C GLY A 492 -7.05 17.12 14.96
N LYS A 493 -7.02 15.84 14.55
CA LYS A 493 -7.84 14.78 15.14
C LYS A 493 -7.13 14.00 16.25
N GLU A 494 -5.81 14.16 16.35
CA GLU A 494 -4.97 13.50 17.35
C GLU A 494 -4.57 14.48 18.46
N ALA A 495 -4.60 14.02 19.71
CA ALA A 495 -4.22 14.80 20.88
C ALA A 495 -2.80 15.40 20.80
N SER A 496 -1.86 14.68 20.17
CA SER A 496 -0.48 15.13 19.95
C SER A 496 -0.40 16.49 19.23
N ILE A 497 -1.33 16.77 18.32
CA ILE A 497 -1.41 18.02 17.55
C ILE A 497 -1.83 19.19 18.47
N TRP A 498 -2.57 18.89 19.54
CA TRP A 498 -3.09 19.85 20.50
C TRP A 498 -2.18 20.10 21.71
N LYS A 499 -1.05 19.38 21.81
CA LYS A 499 -0.04 19.62 22.85
C LYS A 499 0.25 21.13 22.95
N LEU A 500 -0.02 21.67 24.13
CA LEU A 500 -0.09 23.12 24.39
C LEU A 500 1.25 23.84 24.27
N GLN A 501 2.37 23.12 24.44
CA GLN A 501 3.70 23.69 24.33
C GLN A 501 3.86 24.44 23.00
N GLY A 502 4.08 25.75 23.10
CA GLY A 502 4.21 26.66 21.96
C GLY A 502 2.90 27.14 21.32
N LYS A 503 1.72 26.76 21.84
CA LYS A 503 0.41 27.10 21.26
C LYS A 503 -0.48 27.99 22.12
N ASP A 504 -0.19 28.09 23.42
CA ASP A 504 -1.02 28.85 24.39
C ASP A 504 -1.28 30.29 23.96
N LYS A 505 -0.27 30.97 23.41
CA LYS A 505 -0.36 32.38 23.01
C LYS A 505 -1.39 32.59 21.90
N PHE A 506 -1.26 31.89 20.77
CA PHE A 506 -2.16 32.09 19.64
C PHE A 506 -3.56 31.51 19.92
N LEU A 507 -3.66 30.42 20.70
CA LEU A 507 -4.95 29.89 21.15
C LEU A 507 -5.67 30.87 22.08
N GLY A 508 -4.94 31.52 22.98
CA GLY A 508 -5.46 32.58 23.83
C GLY A 508 -5.97 33.77 23.03
N VAL A 509 -5.24 34.20 21.99
CA VAL A 509 -5.71 35.23 21.06
C VAL A 509 -6.97 34.77 20.32
N LEU A 510 -6.97 33.56 19.76
CA LEU A 510 -8.12 33.03 19.01
C LEU A 510 -9.38 32.97 19.90
N ASN A 511 -9.25 32.50 21.13
CA ASN A 511 -10.36 32.35 22.09
C ASN A 511 -10.99 33.70 22.50
N LYS A 512 -10.28 34.83 22.35
CA LYS A 512 -10.85 36.18 22.57
C LYS A 512 -11.88 36.56 21.50
N TYR A 513 -11.77 35.99 20.29
CA TYR A 513 -12.56 36.39 19.12
C TYR A 513 -13.52 35.32 18.63
N MET A 514 -13.22 34.04 18.88
CA MET A 514 -13.99 32.92 18.34
C MET A 514 -14.15 31.78 19.35
N GLU A 515 -15.30 31.09 19.30
CA GLU A 515 -15.46 29.79 19.94
C GLU A 515 -14.65 28.74 19.19
N ILE A 516 -13.85 27.96 19.93
CA ILE A 516 -12.92 26.97 19.35
C ILE A 516 -13.52 25.58 19.45
N HIS A 517 -13.62 24.91 18.31
CA HIS A 517 -14.17 23.57 18.16
C HIS A 517 -13.09 22.58 17.72
N GLY A 518 -13.12 21.36 18.26
CA GLY A 518 -12.22 20.26 17.91
C GLY A 518 -12.96 18.99 17.51
N THR A 519 -12.29 18.10 16.78
CA THR A 519 -12.80 16.75 16.45
C THR A 519 -11.78 15.69 16.85
N VAL A 520 -11.36 15.77 18.11
CA VAL A 520 -10.23 15.00 18.65
C VAL A 520 -10.73 13.67 19.18
N TYR A 521 -10.05 12.59 18.82
CA TYR A 521 -10.31 11.28 19.40
C TYR A 521 -9.99 11.27 20.91
N TYR A 522 -10.87 10.66 21.70
CA TYR A 522 -10.61 10.34 23.10
C TYR A 522 -11.27 9.00 23.43
N GLU A 523 -10.64 8.25 24.32
CA GLU A 523 -11.25 7.05 24.89
C GLU A 523 -12.23 7.47 25.97
N SER A 524 -13.41 6.83 26.04
CA SER A 524 -14.49 7.23 26.97
C SER A 524 -14.09 7.27 28.44
N GLN A 525 -12.96 6.67 28.81
CA GLN A 525 -12.42 6.62 30.17
C GLN A 525 -11.35 7.70 30.47
N ARG A 526 -10.91 8.48 29.48
CA ARG A 526 -9.92 9.55 29.66
C ARG A 526 -10.47 10.88 29.14
N PRO A 527 -10.32 11.98 29.89
CA PRO A 527 -10.71 13.29 29.38
C PRO A 527 -9.92 13.62 28.11
N PRO A 528 -10.52 14.36 27.15
CA PRO A 528 -9.82 14.74 25.94
C PRO A 528 -8.63 15.65 26.28
N GLU A 529 -7.46 15.37 25.71
CA GLU A 529 -6.24 16.16 25.85
C GLU A 529 -6.32 17.46 25.01
N VAL A 530 -7.30 18.30 25.33
CA VAL A 530 -7.52 19.61 24.72
C VAL A 530 -7.80 20.66 25.81
N PRO A 531 -7.51 21.95 25.56
CA PRO A 531 -7.80 23.01 26.53
C PRO A 531 -9.28 23.06 26.92
N ALA A 532 -9.58 23.39 28.18
CA ALA A 532 -10.94 23.35 28.73
C ALA A 532 -11.96 24.25 28.01
N PHE A 533 -11.51 25.33 27.37
CA PHE A 533 -12.36 26.23 26.58
C PHE A 533 -12.72 25.67 25.19
N VAL A 534 -12.13 24.54 24.78
CA VAL A 534 -12.38 23.92 23.48
C VAL A 534 -13.61 23.03 23.54
N LYS A 535 -14.58 23.29 22.66
CA LYS A 535 -15.75 22.43 22.45
C LYS A 535 -15.35 21.25 21.57
N ASN A 536 -14.93 20.13 22.17
CA ASN A 536 -14.60 18.92 21.44
C ASN A 536 -15.86 18.12 21.05
N HIS A 537 -15.97 17.74 19.77
CA HIS A 537 -17.09 16.96 19.22
C HIS A 537 -16.77 15.47 19.11
N GLY A 538 -15.56 15.06 19.49
CA GLY A 538 -15.07 13.71 19.19
C GLY A 538 -14.85 13.49 17.70
N LEU A 539 -14.66 12.23 17.30
CA LEU A 539 -14.59 11.89 15.88
C LEU A 539 -15.98 11.92 15.27
N LEU A 540 -16.18 12.84 14.33
CA LEU A 540 -17.43 12.96 13.61
C LEU A 540 -17.43 12.11 12.32
N PRO A 541 -18.54 11.41 12.01
CA PRO A 541 -18.79 10.92 10.66
C PRO A 541 -18.74 12.06 9.64
N GLN A 542 -18.39 11.73 8.39
CA GLN A 542 -18.20 12.78 7.37
C GLN A 542 -19.40 13.73 7.20
N PRO A 543 -20.68 13.30 7.16
CA PRO A 543 -21.80 14.23 7.01
C PRO A 543 -21.91 15.23 8.17
N GLU A 544 -21.64 14.79 9.39
CA GLU A 544 -21.66 15.63 10.58
C GLU A 544 -20.47 16.60 10.61
N PHE A 545 -19.29 16.12 10.20
CA PHE A 545 -18.12 16.99 10.03
C PHE A 545 -18.37 18.07 8.97
N GLN A 546 -19.00 17.72 7.85
CA GLN A 546 -19.41 18.68 6.82
C GLN A 546 -20.41 19.70 7.39
N GLN A 547 -21.39 19.29 8.20
CA GLN A 547 -22.30 20.22 8.86
C GLN A 547 -21.58 21.18 9.83
N LEU A 548 -20.57 20.69 10.56
CA LEU A 548 -19.73 21.52 11.42
C LEU A 548 -18.98 22.58 10.60
N LEU A 549 -18.35 22.20 9.48
CA LEU A 549 -17.67 23.12 8.57
C LEU A 549 -18.62 24.13 7.92
N ARG A 550 -19.85 23.73 7.59
CA ARG A 550 -20.86 24.64 7.04
C ARG A 550 -21.21 25.76 8.01
N LYS A 551 -21.22 25.48 9.32
CA LYS A 551 -21.47 26.48 10.37
C LYS A 551 -20.24 27.34 10.67
N ALA A 552 -19.04 26.78 10.60
CA ALA A 552 -17.81 27.47 10.97
C ALA A 552 -17.43 28.60 10.00
N LYS A 553 -16.83 29.67 10.54
CA LYS A 553 -16.21 30.74 9.74
C LYS A 553 -14.75 30.42 9.42
N LEU A 554 -14.03 29.90 10.41
CA LEU A 554 -12.60 29.66 10.35
C LEU A 554 -12.31 28.16 10.48
N PHE A 555 -11.45 27.65 9.62
CA PHE A 555 -10.77 26.38 9.78
C PHE A 555 -9.29 26.68 10.03
N ILE A 556 -8.72 26.23 11.14
CA ILE A 556 -7.36 26.60 11.55
C ILE A 556 -6.46 25.37 11.67
N GLY A 557 -5.34 25.38 10.95
CA GLY A 557 -4.30 24.35 11.06
C GLY A 557 -3.14 24.78 11.94
N PHE A 558 -2.59 23.85 12.72
CA PHE A 558 -1.50 24.09 13.68
C PHE A 558 -0.11 23.73 13.14
N GLY A 559 0.03 23.56 11.82
CA GLY A 559 1.28 23.14 11.19
C GLY A 559 1.37 21.64 10.90
N PHE A 560 0.48 20.82 11.45
CA PHE A 560 0.36 19.38 11.14
C PHE A 560 -1.11 18.96 11.18
N PRO A 561 -1.57 18.02 10.32
CA PRO A 561 -0.82 17.31 9.27
C PRO A 561 -0.53 18.18 8.03
N TYR A 562 0.49 17.80 7.27
CA TYR A 562 0.93 18.45 6.04
C TYR A 562 0.06 18.04 4.84
N GLU A 563 -0.27 18.99 3.98
CA GLU A 563 -0.86 18.73 2.64
C GLU A 563 -1.98 17.67 2.65
N GLY A 564 -2.91 17.79 3.61
CA GLY A 564 -4.06 16.90 3.70
C GLY A 564 -5.29 17.45 2.97
N PRO A 565 -6.34 16.63 2.76
CA PRO A 565 -7.53 17.06 2.02
C PRO A 565 -8.47 18.00 2.77
N ALA A 566 -8.44 17.99 4.11
CA ALA A 566 -9.43 18.66 4.94
C ALA A 566 -9.48 20.20 4.76
N PRO A 567 -8.36 20.92 4.58
CA PRO A 567 -8.41 22.35 4.27
C PRO A 567 -9.20 22.67 2.99
N LEU A 568 -9.06 21.86 1.94
CA LEU A 568 -9.85 22.06 0.72
C LEU A 568 -11.33 21.74 0.92
N GLU A 569 -11.67 20.74 1.75
CA GLU A 569 -13.07 20.49 2.15
C GLU A 569 -13.65 21.66 2.96
N ALA A 570 -12.88 22.26 3.86
CA ALA A 570 -13.30 23.41 4.66
C ALA A 570 -13.54 24.66 3.80
N ILE A 571 -12.61 24.95 2.88
CA ILE A 571 -12.73 26.05 1.90
C ILE A 571 -13.95 25.81 1.00
N ALA A 572 -14.17 24.57 0.54
CA ALA A 572 -15.34 24.20 -0.26
C ALA A 572 -16.67 24.42 0.49
N ASN A 573 -16.67 24.40 1.83
CA ASN A 573 -17.84 24.74 2.66
C ASN A 573 -17.84 26.21 3.13
N GLY A 574 -17.01 27.06 2.53
CA GLY A 574 -16.96 28.50 2.78
C GLY A 574 -16.24 28.92 4.06
N CYS A 575 -15.42 28.05 4.64
CA CYS A 575 -14.50 28.47 5.71
C CYS A 575 -13.34 29.25 5.10
N VAL A 576 -12.83 30.23 5.84
CA VAL A 576 -11.46 30.71 5.65
C VAL A 576 -10.52 29.70 6.28
N PHE A 577 -9.45 29.32 5.59
CA PHE A 577 -8.39 28.48 6.12
C PHE A 577 -7.23 29.33 6.63
N LEU A 578 -6.89 29.21 7.91
CA LEU A 578 -5.71 29.83 8.52
C LEU A 578 -4.68 28.75 8.81
N GLN A 579 -3.45 28.97 8.34
CA GLN A 579 -2.36 28.00 8.46
C GLN A 579 -1.07 28.66 8.93
N ALA A 580 -0.22 27.84 9.56
CA ALA A 580 1.10 28.24 9.99
C ALA A 580 2.05 28.43 8.79
N ARG A 581 2.84 29.50 8.83
CA ARG A 581 4.05 29.71 8.02
C ARG A 581 5.22 28.96 8.66
N PHE A 582 6.10 28.41 7.84
CA PHE A 582 7.33 27.76 8.30
C PHE A 582 8.54 28.59 7.87
N SER A 583 9.33 29.03 8.84
CA SER A 583 10.59 29.74 8.66
C SER A 583 11.58 29.26 9.72
N PRO A 584 12.58 28.43 9.36
CA PRO A 584 12.87 27.92 8.02
C PRO A 584 11.78 26.98 7.48
N PRO A 585 11.71 26.74 6.15
CA PRO A 585 10.77 25.78 5.58
C PRO A 585 11.09 24.35 6.05
N HIS A 586 10.07 23.50 6.17
CA HIS A 586 10.26 22.10 6.57
C HIS A 586 10.64 21.24 5.36
N SER A 587 11.64 20.38 5.52
CA SER A 587 12.10 19.44 4.48
C SER A 587 12.68 18.17 5.09
N SER A 588 13.13 17.23 4.25
CA SER A 588 13.79 16.01 4.67
C SER A 588 15.11 16.23 5.42
N LEU A 589 15.69 17.44 5.33
CA LEU A 589 16.94 17.81 5.98
C LEU A 589 16.76 18.26 7.43
N ASN A 590 15.64 18.88 7.77
CA ASN A 590 15.47 19.57 9.06
C ASN A 590 14.24 19.11 9.87
N HIS A 591 13.39 18.24 9.32
CA HIS A 591 12.16 17.84 9.99
C HIS A 591 11.94 16.32 9.97
N GLU A 592 11.70 15.72 11.14
CA GLU A 592 11.63 14.26 11.34
C GLU A 592 10.60 13.59 10.43
N PHE A 593 9.39 14.17 10.32
CA PHE A 593 8.34 13.64 9.44
C PHE A 593 8.80 13.45 7.98
N PHE A 594 9.65 14.33 7.45
CA PHE A 594 10.12 14.25 6.07
C PHE A 594 11.40 13.42 5.91
N ARG A 595 12.05 13.02 7.01
CA ARG A 595 13.29 12.25 6.98
C ARG A 595 13.09 10.94 6.20
N GLY A 596 13.98 10.70 5.24
CA GLY A 596 13.97 9.51 4.39
C GLY A 596 12.95 9.52 3.26
N LYS A 597 12.06 10.53 3.15
CA LYS A 597 11.20 10.69 1.96
C LYS A 597 12.05 11.01 0.72
N PRO A 598 11.65 10.54 -0.48
CA PRO A 598 12.48 10.60 -1.68
C PRO A 598 12.39 11.95 -2.40
N THR A 599 12.52 13.05 -1.65
CA THR A 599 12.42 14.43 -2.17
C THR A 599 13.17 15.40 -1.24
N SER A 600 13.80 16.41 -1.85
CA SER A 600 14.39 17.57 -1.20
C SER A 600 13.44 18.76 -1.09
N ARG A 601 12.18 18.62 -1.54
CA ARG A 601 11.18 19.69 -1.56
C ARG A 601 10.98 20.31 -0.17
N GLU A 602 10.96 21.63 -0.16
CA GLU A 602 10.74 22.47 1.01
C GLU A 602 9.28 22.91 1.11
N LEU A 603 8.70 22.85 2.31
CA LEU A 603 7.37 23.33 2.63
C LEU A 603 7.47 24.62 3.44
N PHE A 604 6.99 25.72 2.87
CA PHE A 604 6.97 27.05 3.53
C PHE A 604 5.70 27.30 4.36
N SER A 605 4.73 26.40 4.29
CA SER A 605 3.49 26.44 5.06
C SER A 605 2.89 25.04 5.21
N GLN A 606 1.90 24.90 6.09
CA GLN A 606 1.23 23.62 6.32
C GLN A 606 0.62 23.02 5.04
N HIS A 607 0.11 23.86 4.15
CA HIS A 607 -0.52 23.46 2.90
C HIS A 607 -0.12 24.41 1.76
N PRO A 608 1.07 24.23 1.14
CA PRO A 608 1.60 25.13 0.11
C PRO A 608 0.68 25.27 -1.11
N TYR A 609 -0.04 24.21 -1.48
CA TYR A 609 -1.03 24.31 -2.55
C TYR A 609 -2.15 25.32 -2.24
N ALA A 610 -2.66 25.35 -1.01
CA ALA A 610 -3.72 26.27 -0.61
C ALA A 610 -3.18 27.72 -0.56
N GLU A 611 -1.93 27.89 -0.13
CA GLU A 611 -1.25 29.18 -0.17
C GLU A 611 -1.09 29.72 -1.59
N ASN A 612 -0.48 28.93 -2.48
CA ASN A 612 -0.02 29.41 -3.78
C ASN A 612 -1.11 29.45 -4.84
N PHE A 613 -2.10 28.55 -4.77
CA PHE A 613 -3.13 28.42 -5.81
C PHE A 613 -4.51 28.95 -5.37
N ILE A 614 -4.75 29.15 -4.07
CA ILE A 614 -6.02 29.72 -3.58
C ILE A 614 -5.79 31.10 -2.95
N GLY A 615 -4.89 31.18 -1.97
CA GLY A 615 -4.49 32.43 -1.34
C GLY A 615 -5.62 33.23 -0.68
N LYS A 616 -5.33 34.48 -0.34
CA LYS A 616 -6.31 35.39 0.27
C LYS A 616 -7.46 35.70 -0.72
N PRO A 617 -8.70 35.89 -0.23
CA PRO A 617 -9.10 35.94 1.18
C PRO A 617 -9.38 34.58 1.83
N HIS A 618 -9.37 33.49 1.07
CA HIS A 618 -9.80 32.17 1.54
C HIS A 618 -8.72 31.43 2.33
N VAL A 619 -7.45 31.75 2.09
CA VAL A 619 -6.30 31.15 2.77
C VAL A 619 -5.41 32.24 3.33
N TRP A 620 -5.10 32.14 4.61
CA TRP A 620 -4.19 33.02 5.33
C TRP A 620 -3.03 32.21 5.86
N THR A 621 -1.81 32.54 5.44
CA THR A 621 -0.57 31.96 5.96
C THR A 621 0.09 32.96 6.90
N VAL A 622 0.26 32.60 8.18
CA VAL A 622 0.70 33.51 9.24
C VAL A 622 1.78 32.85 10.10
N ASP A 623 2.77 33.61 10.57
CA ASP A 623 3.67 33.14 11.62
C ASP A 623 2.95 33.16 12.98
N TYR A 624 2.72 31.98 13.55
CA TYR A 624 2.00 31.85 14.81
C TYR A 624 2.84 32.29 16.01
N ASN A 625 4.15 32.45 15.86
CA ASN A 625 5.01 33.02 16.89
C ASN A 625 4.85 34.54 16.98
N ASN A 626 4.41 35.19 15.90
CA ASN A 626 4.11 36.61 15.87
C ASN A 626 2.65 36.87 16.27
N SER A 627 2.44 37.16 17.56
CA SER A 627 1.10 37.39 18.12
C SER A 627 0.37 38.58 17.50
N GLU A 628 1.10 39.62 17.09
CA GLU A 628 0.50 40.80 16.43
C GLU A 628 0.02 40.46 15.02
N GLU A 629 0.83 39.74 14.22
CA GLU A 629 0.44 39.26 12.89
C GLU A 629 -0.77 38.32 12.99
N PHE A 630 -0.74 37.39 13.95
CA PHE A 630 -1.84 36.46 14.20
C PHE A 630 -3.13 37.18 14.59
N GLU A 631 -3.08 38.10 15.55
CA GLU A 631 -4.26 38.85 15.98
C GLU A 631 -4.80 39.75 14.86
N ALA A 632 -3.93 40.40 14.09
CA ALA A 632 -4.33 41.19 12.93
C ALA A 632 -5.03 40.34 11.87
N ALA A 633 -4.53 39.12 11.61
CA ALA A 633 -5.17 38.18 10.69
C ALA A 633 -6.56 37.76 11.19
N ILE A 634 -6.72 37.43 12.47
CA ILE A 634 -8.03 37.10 13.05
C ILE A 634 -9.01 38.27 12.92
N LYS A 635 -8.59 39.50 13.26
CA LYS A 635 -9.42 40.70 13.09
C LYS A 635 -9.84 40.92 11.63
N ALA A 636 -8.93 40.70 10.68
CA ALA A 636 -9.24 40.82 9.25
C ALA A 636 -10.23 39.74 8.79
N ILE A 637 -10.04 38.49 9.20
CA ILE A 637 -10.95 37.37 8.90
C ILE A 637 -12.35 37.66 9.48
N MET A 638 -12.43 38.17 10.71
CA MET A 638 -13.71 38.53 11.34
C MET A 638 -14.48 39.57 10.52
N ARG A 639 -13.80 40.55 9.94
CA ARG A 639 -14.38 41.60 9.07
C ARG A 639 -14.72 41.12 7.66
N THR A 640 -14.14 40.00 7.24
CA THR A 640 -14.42 39.46 5.91
C THR A 640 -15.86 38.94 5.89
N GLN A 641 -16.66 39.40 4.91
CA GLN A 641 -17.99 38.83 4.68
C GLN A 641 -17.85 37.33 4.41
N PRO A 642 -18.82 36.49 4.80
CA PRO A 642 -18.79 35.07 4.45
C PRO A 642 -18.63 34.97 2.94
N SER A 643 -17.42 34.65 2.49
CA SER A 643 -17.09 34.69 1.07
C SER A 643 -18.01 33.69 0.41
N GLY A 644 -18.93 34.20 -0.39
CA GLY A 644 -19.62 33.35 -1.32
C GLY A 644 -18.57 32.70 -2.19
N LEU A 645 -18.47 31.37 -2.15
CA LEU A 645 -17.56 30.59 -3.00
C LEU A 645 -17.54 31.20 -4.39
N GLY A 646 -16.51 32.00 -4.68
CA GLY A 646 -16.34 32.60 -5.98
C GLY A 646 -16.14 31.46 -6.96
N GLY A 647 -16.74 31.56 -8.15
CA GLY A 647 -16.65 30.52 -9.17
C GLY A 647 -15.22 29.98 -9.33
N LYS A 648 -14.18 30.81 -9.23
CA LYS A 648 -12.76 30.41 -9.28
C LYS A 648 -12.33 29.40 -8.20
N VAL A 649 -12.68 29.57 -6.93
CA VAL A 649 -12.21 28.69 -5.83
C VAL A 649 -12.85 27.31 -5.92
N GLN A 650 -14.12 27.25 -6.33
CA GLN A 650 -14.77 25.98 -6.61
C GLN A 650 -14.29 25.42 -7.96
N THR A 651 -14.00 26.26 -8.95
CA THR A 651 -13.39 25.78 -10.20
C THR A 651 -11.98 25.29 -9.98
N GLU A 652 -11.23 25.69 -8.95
CA GLU A 652 -9.91 25.14 -8.60
C GLU A 652 -10.05 23.93 -7.69
N ALA A 653 -10.79 24.00 -6.58
CA ALA A 653 -11.06 22.85 -5.71
C ALA A 653 -11.83 21.70 -6.42
N THR A 654 -12.58 22.02 -7.49
CA THR A 654 -13.36 21.08 -8.33
C THR A 654 -12.77 20.94 -9.76
N ARG A 655 -11.79 21.76 -10.19
CA ARG A 655 -11.13 21.67 -11.53
C ARG A 655 -10.68 20.27 -11.84
N TYR A 656 -10.14 19.67 -10.79
CA TYR A 656 -9.38 18.44 -10.84
C TYR A 656 -10.23 17.22 -11.13
N ARG A 657 -11.56 17.38 -11.15
CA ARG A 657 -12.45 16.36 -11.70
C ARG A 657 -12.34 16.28 -13.23
N SER A 658 -12.31 17.41 -13.92
CA SER A 658 -12.20 17.45 -15.39
C SER A 658 -10.78 17.13 -15.89
N GLU A 659 -9.76 17.40 -15.07
CA GLU A 659 -8.35 17.09 -15.34
C GLU A 659 -7.96 15.65 -14.96
N LYS A 660 -8.59 15.01 -13.95
CA LYS A 660 -8.46 13.56 -13.69
C LYS A 660 -8.85 12.70 -14.89
N PHE A 661 -9.82 13.19 -15.66
CA PHE A 661 -10.25 12.54 -16.89
C PHE A 661 -9.37 12.88 -18.11
N ARG A 662 -8.29 13.66 -17.91
CA ARG A 662 -7.51 14.29 -18.97
C ARG A 662 -6.08 13.78 -19.14
N CYS A 663 -5.59 12.71 -18.46
CA CYS A 663 -4.55 11.77 -18.96
C CYS A 663 -3.93 10.81 -17.90
N PRO A 664 -3.20 9.72 -18.30
CA PRO A 664 -2.84 9.35 -19.67
C PRO A 664 -3.33 7.95 -20.06
N ALA A 665 -4.36 7.91 -20.91
CA ALA A 665 -4.52 6.83 -21.86
C ALA A 665 -3.74 7.22 -23.13
N GLY A 666 -2.41 7.09 -23.09
CA GLY A 666 -1.52 7.31 -24.23
C GLY A 666 -0.08 7.54 -23.76
N PRO A 667 0.93 7.09 -24.54
CA PRO A 667 2.31 7.51 -24.34
C PRO A 667 2.49 9.03 -24.35
#